data_AF-A0A8B8ING8-F1
#
_entry.id   AF-A0A8B8ING8-F1
#
_cell.length_a   1.000
_cell.length_b   1.000
_cell.length_c   1.000
_cell.angle_alpha   90.00
_cell.angle_beta   90.00
_cell.angle_gamma   90.00
#
_symmetry.space_group_name_H-M   'P 1'
#
loop_
_entity.id
_entity.type
_entity.pdbx_description
1 polymer ?
#
loop_
_entity_poly.entity_id
_entity_poly.type
_entity_poly.pdbx_seq_one_letter_code
_entity_poly.pdbx_strand_id
1 'polypeptide(L)'
;MNKTGATRYQKFLKAEKAKTKLKGKKDKELPKGTNVTKTNFKVKKIVLKEQLKKHGQNEALSNRKLNLKELLCRLNHFNTHSRTDALDGVKELITQHPEVLEQHLGDLIHGITMLILNIEKVVRQQALKVLHLILSNVSAEKLEPFFDIMSTYLRSAMTHVDSRIQEDSLFFLDILLACIPLRVAEDFHKITPNFLDMISKQRIDAKPGRTLTVNLSSQITSVKWRVKVFQRLQEFLQKYAIYKEIQQVERTNYNNGNNLHSFKPNQSNYYPLFNPIYISNCNISCFSAKTSDLQVDEVEKFKEYTETLIPLLFATWLEACPNKKSDANFDMVINEETALLLRYILQVINLIRSFVKYYKDKYPSSDIDITFSQKYKFLFSQHFLNSFPYITNIRYKKLSKNISPDDEVINDPKLITENLEICHLFIMLNTNLNLKNQNRDISVVLKYIEKIFNQNIDSKINNIVINIMHSLFSAEITGWTKTTSVLDNLFRKIIWIYFNKSMSDISKQEIFTLLCKIALTEKLSHFHSCEPFEMWLKNLPDILLGQQLNVQTVNIIHKFAVTNNKLFNSVIKPKLLNIIKNLPKLVIINAGNNTGSYHKLLSIFYWIKVWDTESLNLLESQLMDNVYQPDHGKYIFDTLRLRSGGIL
;
A
#
# COMPACT_ATOMS: atom_id res chain seq x y z
N MET A 1 10.17 36.60 -113.18
CA MET A 1 9.14 35.52 -113.25
C MET A 1 9.14 34.76 -111.92
N ASN A 2 8.26 35.15 -111.00
CA ASN A 2 8.21 34.60 -109.65
C ASN A 2 7.42 33.28 -109.64
N LYS A 3 8.07 32.19 -109.21
CA LYS A 3 7.44 30.90 -108.97
C LYS A 3 6.46 31.03 -107.81
N THR A 4 5.17 30.95 -108.08
CA THR A 4 4.12 30.89 -107.06
C THR A 4 4.35 29.65 -106.18
N GLY A 5 4.61 29.88 -104.90
CA GLY A 5 4.76 28.80 -103.92
C GLY A 5 3.46 28.00 -103.79
N ALA A 6 3.59 26.70 -103.48
CA ALA A 6 2.44 25.81 -103.33
C ALA A 6 1.38 26.41 -102.40
N THR A 7 0.13 26.41 -102.87
CA THR A 7 -1.00 26.97 -102.12
C THR A 7 -1.21 26.19 -100.82
N ARG A 8 -1.85 26.83 -99.82
CA ARG A 8 -2.14 26.20 -98.51
C ARG A 8 -2.86 24.85 -98.66
N TYR A 9 -3.76 24.74 -99.63
CA TYR A 9 -4.47 23.51 -99.97
C TYR A 9 -3.54 22.41 -100.51
N GLN A 10 -2.59 22.76 -101.39
CA GLN A 10 -1.61 21.80 -101.90
C GLN A 10 -0.66 21.31 -100.79
N LYS A 11 -0.28 22.18 -99.85
CA LYS A 11 0.52 21.79 -98.68
C LYS A 11 -0.26 20.85 -97.75
N PHE A 12 -1.56 21.09 -97.57
CA PHE A 12 -2.45 20.21 -96.79
C PHE A 12 -2.55 18.82 -97.43
N LEU A 13 -2.86 18.72 -98.73
CA LEU A 13 -2.92 17.43 -99.44
C LEU A 13 -1.60 16.66 -99.39
N LYS A 14 -0.46 17.37 -99.43
CA LYS A 14 0.86 16.75 -99.32
C LYS A 14 1.17 16.25 -97.91
N ALA A 15 0.69 16.94 -96.87
CA ALA A 15 0.80 16.51 -95.49
C ALA A 15 -0.13 15.32 -95.17
N GLU A 16 -1.34 15.32 -95.73
CA GLU A 16 -2.33 14.25 -95.56
C GLU A 16 -1.84 12.90 -96.13
N LYS A 17 -1.04 12.95 -97.21
CA LYS A 17 -0.43 11.77 -97.85
C LYS A 17 1.02 11.49 -97.39
N ALA A 18 1.50 12.19 -96.35
CA ALA A 18 2.87 12.03 -95.89
C ALA A 18 3.06 10.69 -95.16
N LYS A 19 3.90 9.81 -95.73
CA LYS A 19 4.27 8.54 -95.09
C LYS A 19 5.30 8.79 -93.98
N THR A 20 5.15 8.11 -92.85
CA THR A 20 6.11 8.15 -91.74
C THR A 20 7.44 7.54 -92.20
N LYS A 21 8.56 8.26 -91.97
CA LYS A 21 9.90 7.75 -92.34
C LYS A 21 10.25 6.51 -91.50
N LEU A 22 10.71 5.45 -92.17
CA LEU A 22 11.27 4.25 -91.52
C LEU A 22 12.48 4.66 -90.67
N LYS A 23 12.36 4.56 -89.34
CA LYS A 23 13.50 4.77 -88.43
C LYS A 23 14.32 3.49 -88.40
N GLY A 24 15.51 3.52 -89.00
CA GLY A 24 16.41 2.38 -89.18
C GLY A 24 17.01 1.83 -87.89
N LYS A 25 16.21 1.09 -87.10
CA LYS A 25 16.72 0.09 -86.15
C LYS A 25 15.98 -1.23 -86.39
N LYS A 26 16.76 -2.29 -86.60
CA LYS A 26 16.38 -3.56 -87.26
C LYS A 26 15.36 -4.45 -86.56
N ASP A 27 14.88 -4.13 -85.35
CA ASP A 27 14.03 -5.06 -84.57
C ASP A 27 12.74 -4.44 -84.01
N LYS A 28 12.02 -3.63 -84.79
CA LYS A 28 10.65 -3.24 -84.45
C LYS A 28 9.74 -3.40 -85.65
N GLU A 29 8.71 -4.23 -85.48
CA GLU A 29 7.65 -4.53 -86.44
C GLU A 29 7.26 -3.29 -87.27
N LEU A 30 7.05 -3.48 -88.58
CA LEU A 30 6.61 -2.44 -89.49
C LEU A 30 5.38 -1.72 -88.90
N PRO A 31 5.34 -0.36 -88.90
CA PRO A 31 4.19 0.36 -88.39
C PRO A 31 2.93 -0.07 -89.17
N LYS A 32 1.90 -0.48 -88.42
CA LYS A 32 0.61 -0.93 -88.97
C LYS A 32 0.04 0.13 -89.92
N GLY A 33 -0.62 -0.32 -91.00
CA GLY A 33 -1.20 0.55 -92.02
C GLY A 33 -2.10 1.64 -91.43
N THR A 34 -2.17 2.80 -92.07
CA THR A 34 -2.96 3.95 -91.62
C THR A 34 -4.47 3.72 -91.57
N ASN A 35 -4.95 2.67 -92.24
CA ASN A 35 -6.33 2.18 -92.25
C ASN A 35 -6.62 1.13 -91.15
N VAL A 36 -5.67 0.83 -90.26
CA VAL A 36 -5.87 -0.16 -89.20
C VAL A 36 -6.65 0.47 -88.04
N THR A 37 -7.92 0.11 -87.92
CA THR A 37 -8.76 0.43 -86.77
C THR A 37 -8.20 -0.25 -85.51
N LYS A 38 -7.73 0.55 -84.54
CA LYS A 38 -7.23 0.02 -83.26
C LYS A 38 -8.40 -0.35 -82.36
N THR A 39 -8.73 -1.64 -82.29
CA THR A 39 -9.79 -2.20 -81.43
C THR A 39 -9.39 -2.38 -79.97
N ASN A 40 -8.21 -1.92 -79.56
CA ASN A 40 -7.75 -1.98 -78.18
C ASN A 40 -8.32 -0.81 -77.37
N PHE A 41 -9.50 -1.00 -76.79
CA PHE A 41 -10.06 -0.10 -75.78
C PHE A 41 -9.88 -0.71 -74.38
N LYS A 42 -9.49 0.10 -73.40
CA LYS A 42 -9.38 -0.30 -72.00
C LYS A 42 -10.55 0.29 -71.23
N VAL A 43 -11.49 -0.57 -70.82
CA VAL A 43 -12.59 -0.18 -69.93
C VAL A 43 -12.14 -0.42 -68.48
N LYS A 44 -12.18 0.62 -67.64
CA LYS A 44 -11.98 0.48 -66.18
C LYS A 44 -13.34 0.55 -65.49
N LYS A 45 -13.60 -0.40 -64.60
CA LYS A 45 -14.83 -0.43 -63.79
C LYS A 45 -14.82 0.76 -62.82
N ILE A 46 -15.94 1.48 -62.74
CA ILE A 46 -16.16 2.50 -61.71
C ILE A 46 -16.46 1.76 -60.40
N VAL A 47 -15.60 1.93 -59.39
CA VAL A 47 -15.83 1.39 -58.04
C VAL A 47 -16.42 2.50 -57.19
N LEU A 48 -17.73 2.42 -56.94
CA LEU A 48 -18.40 3.28 -55.98
C LEU A 48 -18.01 2.85 -54.56
N LYS A 49 -17.68 3.80 -53.69
CA LYS A 49 -17.48 3.50 -52.27
C LYS A 49 -18.82 3.11 -51.66
N GLU A 50 -18.89 1.98 -50.97
CA GLU A 50 -20.08 1.55 -50.24
C GLU A 50 -20.40 2.56 -49.14
N GLN A 51 -21.61 3.15 -49.16
CA GLN A 51 -21.98 4.24 -48.24
C GLN A 51 -22.78 3.76 -47.02
N LEU A 52 -23.59 2.68 -47.14
CA LEU A 52 -24.41 2.12 -46.06
C LEU A 52 -24.51 0.60 -46.23
N LYS A 53 -24.07 -0.17 -45.23
CA LYS A 53 -24.26 -1.62 -45.19
C LYS A 53 -25.55 -1.95 -44.43
N LYS A 54 -26.30 -2.96 -44.89
CA LYS A 54 -27.36 -3.57 -44.08
C LYS A 54 -26.68 -4.47 -43.05
N HIS A 55 -26.95 -4.23 -41.76
CA HIS A 55 -26.46 -5.08 -40.68
C HIS A 55 -27.09 -6.48 -40.73
N GLY A 56 -26.34 -7.48 -40.28
CA GLY A 56 -26.84 -8.84 -40.15
C GLY A 56 -27.89 -8.94 -39.04
N GLN A 57 -28.81 -9.91 -39.13
CA GLN A 57 -29.90 -10.06 -38.13
C GLN A 57 -29.39 -10.35 -36.71
N ASN A 58 -28.18 -10.89 -36.56
CA ASN A 58 -27.56 -11.24 -35.28
C ASN A 58 -26.36 -10.33 -34.91
N GLU A 59 -26.19 -9.19 -35.58
CA GLU A 59 -25.09 -8.27 -35.28
C GLU A 59 -25.42 -7.45 -34.02
N ALA A 60 -24.48 -7.35 -33.08
CA ALA A 60 -24.64 -6.51 -31.90
C ALA A 60 -24.57 -5.03 -32.30
N LEU A 61 -25.63 -4.28 -32.02
CA LEU A 61 -25.79 -2.90 -32.44
C LEU A 61 -26.11 -2.01 -31.24
N SER A 62 -25.54 -0.81 -31.25
CA SER A 62 -25.95 0.27 -30.33
C SER A 62 -27.35 0.81 -30.65
N ASN A 63 -27.91 1.67 -29.78
CA ASN A 63 -29.20 2.32 -30.00
C ASN A 63 -29.27 3.12 -31.32
N ARG A 64 -28.11 3.61 -31.79
CA ARG A 64 -27.98 4.33 -33.09
C ARG A 64 -27.71 3.40 -34.27
N LYS A 65 -27.88 2.09 -34.09
CA LYS A 65 -27.66 1.04 -35.10
C LYS A 65 -26.25 1.02 -35.66
N LEU A 66 -25.24 1.23 -34.81
CA LEU A 66 -23.83 1.12 -35.16
C LEU A 66 -23.23 -0.11 -34.50
N ASN A 67 -22.43 -0.85 -35.26
CA ASN A 67 -21.63 -1.96 -34.74
C ASN A 67 -20.36 -1.47 -34.04
N LEU A 68 -19.66 -2.36 -33.34
CA LEU A 68 -18.45 -2.01 -32.60
C LEU A 68 -17.35 -1.41 -33.50
N LYS A 69 -17.14 -1.97 -34.69
CA LYS A 69 -16.09 -1.50 -35.61
C LYS A 69 -16.33 -0.07 -36.05
N GLU A 70 -17.57 0.29 -36.36
CA GLU A 70 -17.97 1.65 -36.72
C GLU A 70 -17.80 2.62 -35.54
N LEU A 71 -18.15 2.19 -34.33
CA LEU A 71 -17.95 2.97 -33.11
C LEU A 71 -16.46 3.23 -32.86
N LEU A 72 -15.60 2.21 -32.95
CA LEU A 72 -14.15 2.34 -32.81
C LEU A 72 -13.55 3.28 -33.87
N CYS A 73 -14.03 3.22 -35.12
CA CYS A 73 -13.61 4.19 -36.15
C CYS A 73 -14.01 5.63 -35.77
N ARG A 74 -15.18 5.83 -35.18
CA ARG A 74 -15.67 7.16 -34.76
C ARG A 74 -14.94 7.73 -33.55
N LEU A 75 -14.30 6.91 -32.72
CA LEU A 75 -13.44 7.38 -31.63
C LEU A 75 -12.28 8.26 -32.14
N ASN A 76 -11.81 8.04 -33.37
CA ASN A 76 -10.76 8.82 -34.01
C ASN A 76 -11.26 10.01 -34.84
N HIS A 77 -12.58 10.25 -34.88
CA HIS A 77 -13.16 11.35 -35.64
C HIS A 77 -12.72 12.71 -35.07
N PHE A 78 -12.56 13.75 -35.88
CA PHE A 78 -12.09 15.07 -35.40
C PHE A 78 -13.11 15.77 -34.48
N ASN A 79 -14.40 15.57 -34.72
CA ASN A 79 -15.49 16.17 -33.94
C ASN A 79 -15.62 15.52 -32.55
N THR A 80 -15.53 16.34 -31.51
CA THR A 80 -15.71 15.98 -30.10
C THR A 80 -17.03 15.25 -29.84
N HIS A 81 -18.15 15.76 -30.36
CA HIS A 81 -19.47 15.15 -30.14
C HIS A 81 -19.55 13.74 -30.74
N SER A 82 -18.95 13.54 -31.93
CA SER A 82 -18.90 12.23 -32.56
C SER A 82 -18.07 11.22 -31.75
N ARG A 83 -17.01 11.66 -31.07
CA ARG A 83 -16.21 10.80 -30.17
C ARG A 83 -16.99 10.44 -28.91
N THR A 84 -17.63 11.42 -28.26
CA THR A 84 -18.41 11.18 -27.03
C THR A 84 -19.61 10.29 -27.31
N ASP A 85 -20.32 10.53 -28.41
CA ASP A 85 -21.44 9.67 -28.83
C ASP A 85 -20.97 8.24 -29.15
N ALA A 86 -19.77 8.08 -29.71
CA ALA A 86 -19.20 6.77 -29.95
C ALA A 86 -18.83 6.05 -28.65
N LEU A 87 -18.28 6.77 -27.66
CA LEU A 87 -18.01 6.23 -26.32
C LEU A 87 -19.29 5.80 -25.61
N ASP A 88 -20.35 6.61 -25.68
CA ASP A 88 -21.66 6.25 -25.14
C ASP A 88 -22.24 5.02 -25.86
N GLY A 89 -22.11 4.96 -27.19
CA GLY A 89 -22.49 3.79 -27.97
C GLY A 89 -21.72 2.52 -27.59
N VAL A 90 -20.41 2.62 -27.30
CA VAL A 90 -19.61 1.50 -26.80
C VAL A 90 -20.08 1.05 -25.42
N LYS A 91 -20.36 2.01 -24.52
CA LYS A 91 -20.89 1.74 -23.19
C LYS A 91 -22.23 0.99 -23.24
N GLU A 92 -23.14 1.47 -24.08
CA GLU A 92 -24.44 0.82 -24.32
C GLU A 92 -24.25 -0.61 -24.84
N LEU A 93 -23.40 -0.77 -25.86
CA LEU A 93 -23.18 -2.06 -26.51
C LEU A 93 -22.57 -3.09 -25.56
N ILE A 94 -21.61 -2.71 -24.73
CA ILE A 94 -21.03 -3.59 -23.69
C ILE A 94 -22.08 -3.99 -22.65
N THR A 95 -22.97 -3.06 -22.28
CA THR A 95 -24.01 -3.30 -21.27
C THR A 95 -25.10 -4.23 -21.80
N GLN A 96 -25.47 -4.08 -23.07
CA GLN A 96 -26.53 -4.88 -23.71
C GLN A 96 -26.03 -6.23 -24.24
N HIS A 97 -24.78 -6.29 -24.70
CA HIS A 97 -24.16 -7.47 -25.29
C HIS A 97 -22.77 -7.75 -24.68
N PRO A 98 -22.71 -8.32 -23.47
CA PRO A 98 -21.45 -8.59 -22.78
C PRO A 98 -20.48 -9.49 -23.57
N GLU A 99 -21.00 -10.36 -24.45
CA GLU A 99 -20.19 -11.24 -25.32
C GLU A 99 -19.22 -10.45 -26.22
N VAL A 100 -19.61 -9.24 -26.63
CA VAL A 100 -18.80 -8.38 -27.51
C VAL A 100 -17.54 -7.90 -26.79
N LEU A 101 -17.63 -7.71 -25.47
CA LEU A 101 -16.50 -7.29 -24.66
C LEU A 101 -15.40 -8.36 -24.67
N GLU A 102 -15.75 -9.63 -24.51
CA GLU A 102 -14.77 -10.71 -24.49
C GLU A 102 -14.14 -10.95 -25.89
N GLN A 103 -14.93 -10.83 -26.95
CA GLN A 103 -14.46 -11.06 -28.33
C GLN A 103 -13.52 -9.96 -28.84
N HIS A 104 -13.71 -8.71 -28.40
CA HIS A 104 -13.00 -7.54 -28.91
C HIS A 104 -12.23 -6.77 -27.83
N LEU A 105 -11.86 -7.43 -26.73
CA LEU A 105 -11.23 -6.81 -25.57
C LEU A 105 -10.00 -5.98 -25.93
N GLY A 106 -9.10 -6.52 -26.76
CA GLY A 106 -7.87 -5.84 -27.16
C GLY A 106 -8.12 -4.56 -27.95
N ASP A 107 -9.05 -4.59 -28.91
CA ASP A 107 -9.41 -3.43 -29.73
C ASP A 107 -10.08 -2.33 -28.88
N LEU A 108 -10.93 -2.75 -27.94
CA LEU A 108 -11.62 -1.86 -26.99
C LEU A 108 -10.62 -1.17 -26.06
N ILE A 109 -9.75 -1.92 -25.39
CA ILE A 109 -8.74 -1.36 -24.50
C ILE A 109 -7.84 -0.40 -25.28
N HIS A 110 -7.29 -0.83 -26.43
CA HIS A 110 -6.42 0.02 -27.23
C HIS A 110 -7.11 1.32 -27.66
N GLY A 111 -8.30 1.23 -28.25
CA GLY A 111 -9.03 2.38 -28.78
C GLY A 111 -9.46 3.38 -27.71
N ILE A 112 -9.85 2.91 -26.53
CA ILE A 112 -10.36 3.77 -25.44
C ILE A 112 -9.21 4.36 -24.63
N THR A 113 -8.18 3.59 -24.30
CA THR A 113 -7.04 4.06 -23.50
C THR A 113 -6.31 5.22 -24.19
N MET A 114 -6.22 5.21 -25.53
CA MET A 114 -5.65 6.32 -26.31
C MET A 114 -6.35 7.68 -26.07
N LEU A 115 -7.65 7.66 -25.80
CA LEU A 115 -8.45 8.88 -25.63
C LEU A 115 -8.20 9.58 -24.29
N ILE A 116 -7.44 8.97 -23.39
CA ILE A 116 -7.00 9.61 -22.13
C ILE A 116 -6.06 10.79 -22.42
N LEU A 117 -5.36 10.78 -23.56
CA LEU A 117 -4.53 11.90 -24.01
C LEU A 117 -5.29 12.92 -24.88
N ASN A 118 -6.62 12.81 -24.98
CA ASN A 118 -7.40 13.73 -25.81
C ASN A 118 -7.35 15.15 -25.25
N ILE A 119 -7.33 16.15 -26.12
CA ILE A 119 -7.31 17.57 -25.74
C ILE A 119 -8.60 17.95 -24.97
N GLU A 120 -9.73 17.36 -25.37
CA GLU A 120 -11.06 17.69 -24.83
C GLU A 120 -11.36 16.93 -23.54
N LYS A 121 -11.61 17.69 -22.46
CA LYS A 121 -11.92 17.13 -21.13
C LYS A 121 -13.11 16.17 -21.15
N VAL A 122 -14.16 16.51 -21.89
CA VAL A 122 -15.39 15.70 -21.95
C VAL A 122 -15.09 14.31 -22.54
N VAL A 123 -14.23 14.24 -23.56
CA VAL A 123 -13.83 12.96 -24.18
C VAL A 123 -13.02 12.13 -23.19
N ARG A 124 -12.04 12.74 -22.50
CA ARG A 124 -11.23 12.03 -21.49
C ARG A 124 -12.09 11.47 -20.36
N GLN A 125 -13.00 12.27 -19.81
CA GLN A 125 -13.89 11.82 -18.73
C GLN A 125 -14.81 10.68 -19.16
N GLN A 126 -15.36 10.73 -20.37
CA GLN A 126 -16.16 9.61 -20.88
C GLN A 126 -15.30 8.38 -21.14
N ALA A 127 -14.09 8.53 -21.70
CA ALA A 127 -13.17 7.42 -21.91
C ALA A 127 -12.82 6.71 -20.59
N LEU A 128 -12.54 7.45 -19.52
CA LEU A 128 -12.29 6.89 -18.20
C LEU A 128 -13.49 6.10 -17.66
N LYS A 129 -14.71 6.59 -17.84
CA LYS A 129 -15.93 5.87 -17.43
C LYS A 129 -16.13 4.56 -18.20
N VAL A 130 -15.92 4.59 -19.52
CA VAL A 130 -16.04 3.38 -20.35
C VAL A 130 -14.91 2.40 -20.00
N LEU A 131 -13.69 2.89 -19.77
CA LEU A 131 -12.57 2.06 -19.37
C LEU A 131 -12.80 1.42 -17.99
N HIS A 132 -13.34 2.16 -17.02
CA HIS A 132 -13.71 1.60 -15.72
C HIS A 132 -14.78 0.50 -15.86
N LEU A 133 -15.79 0.68 -16.72
CA LEU A 133 -16.79 -0.36 -17.02
C LEU A 133 -16.14 -1.62 -17.61
N ILE A 134 -15.23 -1.46 -18.58
CA ILE A 134 -14.51 -2.58 -19.21
C ILE A 134 -13.70 -3.33 -18.16
N LEU A 135 -12.86 -2.62 -17.39
CA LEU A 135 -11.93 -3.24 -16.45
C LEU A 135 -12.63 -3.87 -15.24
N SER A 136 -13.82 -3.37 -14.86
CA SER A 136 -14.61 -3.95 -13.77
C SER A 136 -15.36 -5.23 -14.19
N ASN A 137 -15.60 -5.42 -15.49
CA ASN A 137 -16.39 -6.53 -16.01
C ASN A 137 -15.52 -7.68 -16.57
N VAL A 138 -14.20 -7.57 -16.50
CA VAL A 138 -13.26 -8.57 -17.03
C VAL A 138 -12.33 -9.04 -15.91
N SER A 139 -12.10 -10.35 -15.83
CA SER A 139 -11.16 -10.95 -14.88
C SER A 139 -9.72 -10.44 -15.10
N ALA A 140 -8.97 -10.22 -14.03
CA ALA A 140 -7.59 -9.72 -14.08
C ALA A 140 -6.65 -10.53 -15.01
N GLU A 141 -6.84 -11.86 -15.09
CA GLU A 141 -6.04 -12.75 -15.96
C GLU A 141 -6.20 -12.41 -17.46
N LYS A 142 -7.42 -12.07 -17.89
CA LYS A 142 -7.69 -11.67 -19.29
C LYS A 142 -7.17 -10.26 -19.61
N LEU A 143 -6.98 -9.42 -18.60
CA LEU A 143 -6.47 -8.04 -18.74
C LEU A 143 -4.95 -7.98 -18.79
N GLU A 144 -4.27 -9.01 -18.28
CA GLU A 144 -2.81 -9.08 -18.19
C GLU A 144 -2.08 -8.75 -19.50
N PRO A 145 -2.45 -9.30 -20.68
CA PRO A 145 -1.75 -9.01 -21.94
C PRO A 145 -1.83 -7.55 -22.38
N PHE A 146 -2.79 -6.79 -21.86
CA PHE A 146 -3.06 -5.41 -22.22
C PHE A 146 -2.59 -4.42 -21.15
N PHE A 147 -1.94 -4.89 -20.08
CA PHE A 147 -1.50 -4.01 -19.01
C PHE A 147 -0.39 -3.04 -19.47
N ASP A 148 0.59 -3.52 -20.24
CA ASP A 148 1.72 -2.70 -20.69
C ASP A 148 1.28 -1.49 -21.52
N ILE A 149 0.23 -1.65 -22.34
CA ILE A 149 -0.32 -0.54 -23.12
C ILE A 149 -1.00 0.49 -22.23
N MET A 150 -1.79 0.05 -21.25
CA MET A 150 -2.43 0.93 -20.27
C MET A 150 -1.39 1.67 -19.42
N SER A 151 -0.37 0.96 -18.91
CA SER A 151 0.75 1.53 -18.16
C SER A 151 1.51 2.58 -18.98
N THR A 152 1.70 2.36 -20.29
CA THR A 152 2.39 3.32 -21.17
C THR A 152 1.58 4.60 -21.38
N TYR A 153 0.27 4.50 -21.64
CA TYR A 153 -0.59 5.68 -21.75
C TYR A 153 -0.73 6.42 -20.42
N LEU A 154 -0.80 5.70 -19.29
CA LEU A 154 -0.81 6.30 -17.96
C LEU A 154 0.44 7.14 -17.73
N ARG A 155 1.63 6.55 -17.91
CA ARG A 155 2.91 7.25 -17.71
C ARG A 155 3.01 8.47 -18.62
N SER A 156 2.60 8.33 -19.89
CA SER A 156 2.56 9.45 -20.84
C SER A 156 1.62 10.57 -20.40
N ALA A 157 0.47 10.24 -19.81
CA ALA A 157 -0.51 11.22 -19.32
C ALA A 157 -0.01 11.93 -18.06
N MET A 158 0.66 11.21 -17.14
CA MET A 158 1.25 11.78 -15.92
C MET A 158 2.36 12.79 -16.22
N THR A 159 3.15 12.57 -17.28
CA THR A 159 4.22 13.47 -17.72
C THR A 159 3.80 14.44 -18.82
N HIS A 160 2.50 14.52 -19.14
CA HIS A 160 2.01 15.32 -20.25
C HIS A 160 2.21 16.83 -20.03
N VAL A 161 2.46 17.62 -21.07
CA VAL A 161 2.73 19.06 -20.94
C VAL A 161 1.51 19.86 -20.43
N ASP A 162 0.30 19.41 -20.79
CA ASP A 162 -0.97 19.96 -20.31
C ASP A 162 -1.34 19.41 -18.92
N SER A 163 -1.39 20.30 -17.92
CA SER A 163 -1.73 19.97 -16.53
C SER A 163 -3.13 19.38 -16.37
N ARG A 164 -4.06 19.66 -17.28
CA ARG A 164 -5.42 19.09 -17.25
C ARG A 164 -5.43 17.61 -17.60
N ILE A 165 -4.51 17.19 -18.47
CA ILE A 165 -4.32 15.77 -18.81
C ILE A 165 -3.58 15.06 -17.67
N GLN A 166 -2.60 15.72 -17.05
CA GLN A 166 -1.95 15.20 -15.83
C GLN A 166 -2.98 14.99 -14.70
N GLU A 167 -3.92 15.93 -14.50
CA GLU A 167 -4.98 15.76 -13.50
C GLU A 167 -5.88 14.56 -13.81
N ASP A 168 -6.32 14.41 -15.06
CA ASP A 168 -7.15 13.27 -15.46
C ASP A 168 -6.40 11.92 -15.42
N SER A 169 -5.06 11.94 -15.51
CA SER A 169 -4.22 10.75 -15.35
C SER A 169 -4.27 10.14 -13.95
N LEU A 170 -4.52 10.96 -12.91
CA LEU A 170 -4.69 10.46 -11.55
C LEU A 170 -5.95 9.59 -11.44
N PHE A 171 -7.06 10.02 -12.06
CA PHE A 171 -8.27 9.18 -12.12
C PHE A 171 -8.06 7.90 -12.92
N PHE A 172 -7.21 7.95 -13.95
CA PHE A 172 -6.84 6.73 -14.67
C PHE A 172 -6.08 5.76 -13.76
N LEU A 173 -5.12 6.27 -12.97
CA LEU A 173 -4.42 5.46 -12.00
C LEU A 173 -5.38 4.87 -10.95
N ASP A 174 -6.35 5.65 -10.45
CA ASP A 174 -7.36 5.17 -9.49
C ASP A 174 -8.12 3.96 -10.04
N ILE A 175 -8.53 4.01 -11.31
CA ILE A 175 -9.21 2.90 -11.99
C ILE A 175 -8.31 1.65 -12.04
N LEU A 176 -7.02 1.83 -12.39
CA LEU A 176 -6.08 0.72 -12.48
C LEU A 176 -5.78 0.12 -11.09
N LEU A 177 -5.66 0.95 -10.04
CA LEU A 177 -5.47 0.50 -8.66
C LEU A 177 -6.70 -0.25 -8.12
N ALA A 178 -7.89 0.10 -8.59
CA ALA A 178 -9.13 -0.60 -8.22
C ALA A 178 -9.27 -1.95 -8.94
N CYS A 179 -8.98 -2.00 -10.24
CA CYS A 179 -9.29 -3.17 -11.07
C CYS A 179 -8.11 -4.18 -11.19
N ILE A 180 -6.86 -3.70 -11.26
CA ILE A 180 -5.66 -4.55 -11.48
C ILE A 180 -4.51 -4.15 -10.53
N PRO A 181 -4.73 -4.10 -9.20
CA PRO A 181 -3.76 -3.57 -8.24
C PRO A 181 -2.39 -4.27 -8.24
N LEU A 182 -2.37 -5.59 -8.47
CA LEU A 182 -1.12 -6.39 -8.44
C LEU A 182 -0.17 -6.00 -9.58
N ARG A 183 -0.69 -5.88 -10.81
CA ARG A 183 0.13 -5.49 -11.98
C ARG A 183 0.60 -4.04 -11.89
N VAL A 184 -0.24 -3.15 -11.35
CA VAL A 184 0.17 -1.77 -11.06
C VAL A 184 1.33 -1.75 -10.05
N ALA A 185 1.26 -2.57 -8.99
CA ALA A 185 2.32 -2.68 -8.00
C ALA A 185 3.62 -3.30 -8.57
N GLU A 186 3.54 -4.25 -9.51
CA GLU A 186 4.73 -4.79 -10.19
C GLU A 186 5.52 -3.72 -10.97
N ASP A 187 4.80 -2.77 -11.58
CA ASP A 187 5.39 -1.64 -12.31
C ASP A 187 5.89 -0.50 -11.38
N PHE A 188 6.12 -0.78 -10.09
CA PHE A 188 6.59 0.16 -9.07
C PHE A 188 7.71 1.09 -9.55
N HIS A 189 8.78 0.51 -10.10
CA HIS A 189 9.96 1.25 -10.54
C HIS A 189 9.71 2.09 -11.82
N LYS A 190 8.69 1.74 -12.62
CA LYS A 190 8.33 2.47 -13.83
C LYS A 190 7.38 3.63 -13.55
N ILE A 191 6.50 3.50 -12.55
CA ILE A 191 5.46 4.49 -12.23
C ILE A 191 5.97 5.53 -11.22
N THR A 192 6.75 5.13 -10.22
CA THR A 192 7.29 6.02 -9.16
C THR A 192 7.96 7.30 -9.70
N PRO A 193 8.80 7.25 -10.74
CA PRO A 193 9.43 8.47 -11.28
C PRO A 193 8.42 9.51 -11.77
N ASN A 194 7.27 9.10 -12.32
CA ASN A 194 6.28 10.03 -12.86
C ASN A 194 5.60 10.83 -11.74
N PHE A 195 5.43 10.25 -10.54
CA PHE A 195 4.98 11.00 -9.37
C PHE A 195 5.97 12.11 -9.00
N LEU A 196 7.28 11.83 -9.06
CA LEU A 196 8.32 12.84 -8.78
C LEU A 196 8.22 14.02 -9.76
N ASP A 197 7.94 13.75 -11.03
CA ASP A 197 7.71 14.76 -12.09
C ASP A 197 6.44 15.58 -11.88
N MET A 198 5.38 14.98 -11.31
CA MET A 198 4.14 15.70 -10.97
C MET A 198 4.29 16.60 -9.74
N ILE A 199 5.22 16.29 -8.83
CA ILE A 199 5.51 17.08 -7.62
C ILE A 199 6.55 18.17 -7.90
N SER A 200 7.48 17.91 -8.82
CA SER A 200 8.67 18.72 -9.00
C SER A 200 9.24 18.66 -10.42
N LYS A 201 9.96 19.71 -10.82
CA LYS A 201 10.71 19.77 -12.09
C LYS A 201 12.19 19.63 -11.82
N GLN A 202 12.86 18.86 -12.68
CA GLN A 202 14.32 18.77 -12.70
C GLN A 202 14.91 20.15 -13.06
N ARG A 203 15.88 20.63 -12.27
CA ARG A 203 16.66 21.81 -12.63
C ARG A 203 17.69 21.44 -13.68
N ILE A 204 17.87 22.32 -14.67
CA ILE A 204 18.87 22.17 -15.75
C ILE A 204 20.20 22.87 -15.36
N ASP A 205 20.21 23.60 -14.24
CA ASP A 205 21.36 24.40 -13.80
C ASP A 205 22.49 23.55 -13.18
N ALA A 206 23.66 24.18 -12.97
CA ALA A 206 24.92 23.59 -12.50
C ALA A 206 24.89 22.80 -11.17
N LYS A 207 23.75 22.78 -10.44
CA LYS A 207 23.52 21.89 -9.31
C LYS A 207 22.34 20.97 -9.63
N PRO A 208 22.56 19.67 -9.89
CA PRO A 208 21.46 18.74 -10.13
C PRO A 208 20.56 18.68 -8.89
N GLY A 209 19.27 18.91 -9.09
CA GLY A 209 18.29 18.95 -8.02
C GLY A 209 16.88 19.17 -8.57
N ARG A 210 15.87 18.96 -7.73
CA ARG A 210 14.47 19.12 -8.12
C ARG A 210 13.83 20.30 -7.39
N THR A 211 12.94 21.00 -8.09
CA THR A 211 12.17 22.13 -7.55
C THR A 211 10.70 21.83 -7.60
N LEU A 212 9.97 22.20 -6.56
CA LEU A 212 8.53 22.01 -6.52
C LEU A 212 7.85 22.69 -7.71
N THR A 213 6.88 22.00 -8.31
CA THR A 213 6.06 22.55 -9.38
C THR A 213 5.15 23.63 -8.82
N VAL A 214 5.11 24.77 -9.50
CA VAL A 214 4.15 25.85 -9.24
C VAL A 214 3.20 25.94 -10.44
N ASN A 215 1.94 25.60 -10.23
CA ASN A 215 0.91 25.58 -11.28
C ASN A 215 0.20 26.94 -11.37
N LEU A 216 0.87 27.95 -11.93
CA LEU A 216 0.35 29.32 -12.07
C LEU A 216 -0.91 29.43 -12.93
N SER A 217 -1.14 28.48 -13.85
CA SER A 217 -2.26 28.48 -14.80
C SER A 217 -3.45 27.60 -14.40
N SER A 218 -3.40 26.94 -13.24
CA SER A 218 -4.44 25.98 -12.84
C SER A 218 -5.51 26.62 -11.95
N GLN A 219 -6.74 26.09 -12.02
CA GLN A 219 -7.87 26.51 -11.18
C GLN A 219 -7.73 26.06 -9.71
N ILE A 220 -6.71 25.24 -9.39
CA ILE A 220 -6.48 24.69 -8.05
C ILE A 220 -5.17 25.23 -7.46
N THR A 221 -5.09 25.32 -6.14
CA THR A 221 -3.86 25.76 -5.45
C THR A 221 -2.75 24.71 -5.59
N SER A 222 -1.49 25.11 -5.47
CA SER A 222 -0.34 24.18 -5.46
C SER A 222 -0.47 23.16 -4.32
N VAL A 223 -0.96 23.59 -3.15
CA VAL A 223 -1.26 22.74 -2.00
C VAL A 223 -2.30 21.69 -2.36
N LYS A 224 -3.45 22.10 -2.91
CA LYS A 224 -4.53 21.18 -3.31
C LYS A 224 -4.10 20.18 -4.39
N TRP A 225 -3.30 20.62 -5.37
CA TRP A 225 -2.69 19.72 -6.35
C TRP A 225 -1.82 18.65 -5.68
N ARG A 226 -0.90 19.06 -4.80
CA ARG A 226 0.00 18.12 -4.11
C ARG A 226 -0.74 17.18 -3.17
N VAL A 227 -1.83 17.62 -2.53
CA VAL A 227 -2.74 16.75 -1.77
C VAL A 227 -3.26 15.62 -2.67
N LYS A 228 -3.81 15.95 -3.86
CA LYS A 228 -4.30 14.92 -4.80
C LYS A 228 -3.18 13.95 -5.22
N VAL A 229 -2.01 14.47 -5.56
CA VAL A 229 -0.87 13.64 -6.00
C VAL A 229 -0.37 12.73 -4.86
N PHE A 230 -0.23 13.25 -3.64
CA PHE A 230 0.24 12.45 -2.50
C PHE A 230 -0.78 11.44 -2.01
N GLN A 231 -2.08 11.73 -2.10
CA GLN A 231 -3.12 10.74 -1.84
C GLN A 231 -2.96 9.53 -2.78
N ARG A 232 -2.86 9.76 -4.09
CA ARG A 232 -2.68 8.67 -5.07
C ARG A 232 -1.34 7.96 -4.91
N LEU A 233 -0.28 8.70 -4.58
CA LEU A 233 1.02 8.11 -4.27
C LEU A 233 0.92 7.20 -3.05
N GLN A 234 0.26 7.65 -1.98
CA GLN A 234 0.05 6.86 -0.77
C GLN A 234 -0.70 5.56 -1.09
N GLU A 235 -1.78 5.63 -1.86
CA GLU A 235 -2.57 4.45 -2.25
C GLU A 235 -1.73 3.47 -3.08
N PHE A 236 -0.96 4.00 -4.03
CA PHE A 236 -0.02 3.22 -4.84
C PHE A 236 1.04 2.52 -3.99
N LEU A 237 1.67 3.24 -3.05
CA LEU A 237 2.64 2.67 -2.12
C LEU A 237 1.99 1.60 -1.22
N GLN A 238 0.76 1.78 -0.77
CA GLN A 238 0.05 0.76 0.00
C GLN A 238 -0.19 -0.53 -0.82
N LYS A 239 -0.59 -0.43 -2.09
CA LYS A 239 -0.73 -1.60 -2.96
C LYS A 239 0.60 -2.31 -3.17
N TYR A 240 1.70 -1.56 -3.32
CA TYR A 240 3.05 -2.13 -3.36
C TYR A 240 3.42 -2.86 -2.06
N ALA A 241 3.09 -2.28 -0.90
CA ALA A 241 3.31 -2.90 0.40
C ALA A 241 2.58 -4.24 0.56
N ILE A 242 1.34 -4.31 0.07
CA ILE A 242 0.52 -5.52 0.06
C ILE A 242 1.12 -6.56 -0.90
N TYR A 243 1.50 -6.15 -2.10
CA TYR A 243 2.12 -7.02 -3.11
C TYR A 243 3.41 -7.69 -2.61
N LYS A 244 4.27 -6.94 -1.91
CA LYS A 244 5.49 -7.47 -1.28
C LYS A 244 5.26 -8.12 0.10
N GLU A 245 4.01 -8.29 0.53
CA GLU A 245 3.60 -8.90 1.81
C GLU A 245 4.19 -8.24 3.08
N ILE A 246 4.55 -6.96 3.01
CA ILE A 246 5.30 -6.26 4.07
C ILE A 246 4.52 -6.23 5.40
N GLN A 247 3.20 -6.15 5.34
CA GLN A 247 2.33 -6.11 6.52
C GLN A 247 2.16 -7.49 7.21
N GLN A 248 2.38 -8.60 6.50
CA GLN A 248 2.26 -9.94 7.08
C GLN A 248 3.49 -10.32 7.91
N VAL A 249 4.68 -9.87 7.50
CA VAL A 249 5.95 -10.07 8.23
C VAL A 249 5.88 -9.51 9.67
N GLU A 250 5.18 -8.40 9.88
CA GLU A 250 5.00 -7.81 11.22
C GLU A 250 4.11 -8.64 12.15
N ARG A 251 3.13 -9.38 11.61
CA ARG A 251 2.27 -10.29 12.39
C ARG A 251 2.93 -11.66 12.58
N THR A 252 3.70 -12.14 11.60
CA THR A 252 4.42 -13.42 11.73
C THR A 252 5.57 -13.31 12.73
N ASN A 253 6.21 -12.15 12.91
CA ASN A 253 7.25 -12.01 13.95
C ASN A 253 6.71 -12.11 15.38
N TYR A 254 5.41 -11.91 15.61
CA TYR A 254 4.76 -12.19 16.90
C TYR A 254 4.30 -13.64 17.05
N ASN A 255 4.13 -14.38 15.95
CA ASN A 255 3.66 -15.77 15.92
C ASN A 255 4.76 -16.81 15.62
N ASN A 256 5.93 -16.41 15.13
CA ASN A 256 7.08 -17.29 14.84
C ASN A 256 7.85 -17.73 16.10
N GLY A 257 7.14 -17.84 17.23
CA GLY A 257 7.54 -18.71 18.33
C GLY A 257 7.09 -20.16 18.16
N ASN A 258 6.28 -20.49 17.14
CA ASN A 258 5.70 -21.84 17.00
C ASN A 258 5.85 -22.41 15.58
N ASN A 259 7.07 -22.76 15.18
CA ASN A 259 7.24 -24.04 14.46
C ASN A 259 7.37 -25.15 15.51
N LEU A 260 6.38 -25.26 16.40
CA LEU A 260 6.30 -26.38 17.33
C LEU A 260 5.77 -27.58 16.54
N HIS A 261 6.65 -28.24 15.81
CA HIS A 261 6.31 -29.50 15.16
C HIS A 261 6.16 -30.56 16.25
N SER A 262 4.93 -31.02 16.51
CA SER A 262 4.73 -32.12 17.44
C SER A 262 5.37 -33.38 16.85
N PHE A 263 6.44 -33.85 17.47
CA PHE A 263 7.03 -35.13 17.09
C PHE A 263 6.02 -36.24 17.39
N LYS A 264 5.47 -36.86 16.33
CA LYS A 264 4.61 -38.04 16.48
C LYS A 264 5.51 -39.28 16.36
N PRO A 265 5.66 -40.09 17.42
CA PRO A 265 6.55 -41.25 17.40
C PRO A 265 6.10 -42.37 16.44
N ASN A 266 4.81 -42.41 16.10
CA ASN A 266 4.23 -43.46 15.25
C ASN A 266 3.99 -43.03 13.79
N GLN A 267 4.51 -41.87 13.36
CA GLN A 267 4.34 -41.35 12.00
C GLN A 267 5.63 -40.72 11.48
N SER A 268 5.84 -40.80 10.15
CA SER A 268 6.93 -40.10 9.48
C SER A 268 6.70 -38.59 9.56
N ASN A 269 7.57 -37.89 10.29
CA ASN A 269 7.51 -36.43 10.41
C ASN A 269 8.33 -35.79 9.29
N TYR A 270 7.70 -34.95 8.47
CA TYR A 270 8.35 -34.22 7.38
C TYR A 270 8.67 -32.79 7.80
N TYR A 271 9.94 -32.41 7.66
CA TYR A 271 10.43 -31.07 8.01
C TYR A 271 10.99 -30.40 6.75
N PRO A 272 10.63 -29.14 6.46
CA PRO A 272 11.17 -28.43 5.32
C PRO A 272 12.67 -28.16 5.52
N LEU A 273 13.50 -28.69 4.63
CA LEU A 273 14.96 -28.50 4.62
C LEU A 273 15.39 -27.12 4.08
N PHE A 274 14.56 -26.50 3.24
CA PHE A 274 14.86 -25.24 2.57
C PHE A 274 13.82 -24.17 2.91
N ASN A 275 14.30 -22.95 3.12
CA ASN A 275 13.42 -21.79 3.29
C ASN A 275 12.74 -21.49 1.93
N PRO A 276 11.41 -21.41 1.86
CA PRO A 276 10.67 -21.15 0.61
C PRO A 276 11.10 -19.87 -0.12
N ILE A 277 11.74 -18.93 0.57
CA ILE A 277 12.35 -17.73 -0.03
C ILE A 277 13.37 -18.09 -1.13
N TYR A 278 14.13 -19.17 -0.96
CA TYR A 278 15.17 -19.60 -1.91
C TYR A 278 14.62 -20.34 -3.14
N ILE A 279 13.31 -20.53 -3.23
CA ILE A 279 12.62 -21.26 -4.33
C ILE A 279 11.70 -20.30 -5.12
N SER A 280 11.80 -18.98 -4.91
CA SER A 280 10.95 -18.01 -5.59
C SER A 280 11.21 -17.97 -7.10
N ASN A 281 10.13 -18.01 -7.89
CA ASN A 281 10.17 -17.99 -9.36
C ASN A 281 10.77 -16.69 -9.89
N CYS A 282 11.71 -16.80 -10.83
CA CYS A 282 12.33 -15.67 -11.52
C CYS A 282 11.57 -15.37 -12.82
N ASN A 283 10.87 -14.24 -12.88
CA ASN A 283 10.11 -13.83 -14.06
C ASN A 283 11.03 -13.12 -15.07
N ILE A 284 11.26 -13.74 -16.22
CA ILE A 284 12.02 -13.16 -17.34
C ILE A 284 11.02 -12.59 -18.36
N SER A 285 11.04 -11.27 -18.57
CA SER A 285 10.20 -10.61 -19.57
C SER A 285 10.75 -10.80 -20.99
N CYS A 286 9.91 -11.31 -21.90
CA CYS A 286 10.29 -11.61 -23.29
C CYS A 286 10.26 -10.39 -24.24
N PHE A 287 9.89 -9.18 -23.75
CA PHE A 287 9.75 -7.97 -24.57
C PHE A 287 10.83 -6.89 -24.32
N SER A 288 11.90 -7.22 -23.58
CA SER A 288 13.04 -6.31 -23.36
C SER A 288 13.99 -6.29 -24.55
N ALA A 289 13.59 -5.62 -25.63
CA ALA A 289 14.49 -5.33 -26.73
C ALA A 289 15.44 -4.18 -26.33
N LYS A 290 16.69 -4.54 -26.03
CA LYS A 290 17.90 -3.70 -26.10
C LYS A 290 17.95 -2.46 -25.20
N THR A 291 18.05 -2.66 -23.88
CA THR A 291 18.96 -1.90 -23.00
C THR A 291 19.02 -2.56 -21.62
N SER A 292 20.13 -3.26 -21.35
CA SER A 292 20.73 -3.47 -20.01
C SER A 292 19.79 -3.71 -18.81
N ASP A 293 19.32 -4.94 -18.63
CA ASP A 293 19.04 -5.44 -17.27
C ASP A 293 20.35 -6.03 -16.70
N LEU A 294 21.23 -5.16 -16.21
CA LEU A 294 21.97 -5.53 -15.00
C LEU A 294 20.91 -5.78 -13.93
N GLN A 295 21.00 -6.90 -13.21
CA GLN A 295 20.15 -7.17 -12.05
C GLN A 295 19.95 -5.87 -11.27
N VAL A 296 18.74 -5.35 -11.34
CA VAL A 296 18.40 -4.09 -10.69
C VAL A 296 18.52 -4.36 -9.20
N ASP A 297 19.53 -3.77 -8.56
CA ASP A 297 19.59 -3.75 -7.12
C ASP A 297 18.34 -3.00 -6.62
N GLU A 298 17.33 -3.77 -6.17
CA GLU A 298 16.07 -3.25 -5.65
C GLU A 298 16.34 -2.22 -4.54
N VAL A 299 17.39 -2.44 -3.73
CA VAL A 299 17.77 -1.59 -2.61
C VAL A 299 18.35 -0.27 -3.12
N GLU A 300 19.24 -0.32 -4.12
CA GLU A 300 19.87 0.89 -4.66
C GLU A 300 18.87 1.77 -5.40
N LYS A 301 18.00 1.19 -6.25
CA LYS A 301 16.92 1.96 -6.88
C LYS A 301 15.96 2.55 -5.85
N PHE A 302 15.65 1.80 -4.79
CA PHE A 302 14.82 2.32 -3.72
C PHE A 302 15.51 3.48 -2.99
N LYS A 303 16.82 3.39 -2.72
CA LYS A 303 17.61 4.50 -2.19
C LYS A 303 17.47 5.72 -3.08
N GLU A 304 17.74 5.64 -4.38
CA GLU A 304 17.60 6.76 -5.34
C GLU A 304 16.23 7.45 -5.24
N TYR A 305 15.14 6.67 -5.14
CA TYR A 305 13.81 7.24 -4.97
C TYR A 305 13.65 7.95 -3.62
N THR A 306 14.13 7.37 -2.52
CA THR A 306 14.07 8.02 -1.20
C THR A 306 14.91 9.28 -1.12
N GLU A 307 16.08 9.28 -1.79
CA GLU A 307 16.97 10.43 -1.90
C GLU A 307 16.32 11.62 -2.60
N THR A 308 15.37 11.34 -3.48
CA THR A 308 14.61 12.38 -4.20
C THR A 308 13.28 12.72 -3.51
N LEU A 309 12.50 11.71 -3.11
CA LEU A 309 11.13 11.89 -2.61
C LEU A 309 11.08 12.54 -1.23
N ILE A 310 11.93 12.13 -0.27
CA ILE A 310 11.88 12.70 1.10
C ILE A 310 12.21 14.20 1.13
N PRO A 311 13.27 14.68 0.45
CA PRO A 311 13.51 16.12 0.36
C PRO A 311 12.35 16.88 -0.27
N LEU A 312 11.67 16.30 -1.26
CA LEU A 312 10.48 16.92 -1.87
C LEU A 312 9.29 16.98 -0.91
N LEU A 313 9.07 15.95 -0.09
CA LEU A 313 8.06 15.95 0.97
C LEU A 313 8.35 17.05 2.00
N PHE A 314 9.60 17.19 2.45
CA PHE A 314 10.01 18.24 3.37
C PHE A 314 9.87 19.64 2.75
N ALA A 315 10.33 19.83 1.52
CA ALA A 315 10.18 21.10 0.81
C ALA A 315 8.71 21.48 0.65
N THR A 316 7.85 20.50 0.32
CA THR A 316 6.41 20.72 0.17
C THR A 316 5.77 21.13 1.50
N TRP A 317 6.18 20.50 2.60
CA TRP A 317 5.74 20.89 3.93
C TRP A 317 6.18 22.31 4.29
N LEU A 318 7.44 22.66 4.05
CA LEU A 318 7.98 23.99 4.34
C LEU A 318 7.34 25.12 3.51
N GLU A 319 6.90 24.83 2.28
CA GLU A 319 6.17 25.80 1.45
C GLU A 319 4.78 26.09 2.03
N ALA A 320 4.12 25.08 2.61
CA ALA A 320 2.75 25.19 3.10
C ALA A 320 2.63 25.56 4.58
N CYS A 321 3.63 25.22 5.40
CA CYS A 321 3.64 25.47 6.84
C CYS A 321 4.01 26.95 7.13
N PRO A 322 3.26 27.66 7.98
CA PRO A 322 3.58 29.03 8.33
C PRO A 322 4.90 29.13 9.10
N ASN A 323 5.84 29.94 8.58
CA ASN A 323 7.11 30.25 9.25
C ASN A 323 6.90 31.27 10.38
N LYS A 324 6.44 30.81 11.55
CA LYS A 324 6.58 31.56 12.80
C LYS A 324 7.61 30.84 13.65
N LYS A 325 8.67 31.56 14.06
CA LYS A 325 9.51 31.12 15.18
C LYS A 325 8.61 31.13 16.41
N SER A 326 8.01 29.99 16.73
CA SER A 326 7.14 29.86 17.89
C SER A 326 7.99 29.86 19.15
N ASP A 327 7.67 30.76 20.07
CA ASP A 327 7.96 30.54 21.49
C ASP A 327 7.36 29.18 21.89
N ALA A 328 8.08 28.43 22.72
CA ALA A 328 7.91 26.99 22.93
C ALA A 328 6.56 26.51 23.51
N ASN A 329 5.55 27.40 23.62
CA ASN A 329 4.31 27.19 24.36
C ASN A 329 3.02 27.43 23.55
N PHE A 330 3.08 27.73 22.25
CA PHE A 330 1.88 27.94 21.44
C PHE A 330 1.71 26.86 20.38
N ASP A 331 0.50 26.28 20.32
CA ASP A 331 0.10 25.33 19.30
C ASP A 331 0.12 26.00 17.91
N MET A 332 0.70 25.32 16.91
CA MET A 332 0.79 25.87 15.56
C MET A 332 -0.52 25.69 14.82
N VAL A 333 -1.13 26.81 14.42
CA VAL A 333 -2.40 26.82 13.71
C VAL A 333 -2.18 26.72 12.20
N ILE A 334 -2.74 25.70 11.57
CA ILE A 334 -2.73 25.46 10.12
C ILE A 334 -4.15 25.45 9.54
N ASN A 335 -4.28 25.70 8.24
CA ASN A 335 -5.56 25.60 7.54
C ASN A 335 -5.89 24.12 7.19
N GLU A 336 -7.11 23.86 6.76
CA GLU A 336 -7.60 22.51 6.44
C GLU A 336 -6.82 21.85 5.30
N GLU A 337 -6.52 22.59 4.22
CA GLU A 337 -5.75 22.07 3.07
C GLU A 337 -4.32 21.67 3.46
N THR A 338 -3.64 22.50 4.26
CA THR A 338 -2.27 22.20 4.76
C THR A 338 -2.29 21.05 5.75
N ALA A 339 -3.36 20.87 6.52
CA ALA A 339 -3.50 19.73 7.41
C ALA A 339 -3.74 18.42 6.65
N LEU A 340 -4.52 18.43 5.56
CA LEU A 340 -4.64 17.27 4.66
C LEU A 340 -3.31 16.95 4.00
N LEU A 341 -2.57 17.99 3.58
CA LEU A 341 -1.23 17.84 3.05
C LEU A 341 -0.29 17.18 4.08
N LEU A 342 -0.32 17.62 5.35
CA LEU A 342 0.44 17.03 6.44
C LEU A 342 0.13 15.54 6.58
N ARG A 343 -1.15 15.16 6.62
CA ARG A 343 -1.60 13.76 6.74
C ARG A 343 -0.97 12.89 5.65
N TYR A 344 -1.11 13.27 4.38
CA TYR A 344 -0.57 12.46 3.28
C TYR A 344 0.96 12.42 3.27
N ILE A 345 1.64 13.53 3.60
CA ILE A 345 3.10 13.54 3.74
C ILE A 345 3.55 12.53 4.80
N LEU A 346 2.93 12.55 6.00
CA LEU A 346 3.29 11.64 7.08
C LEU A 346 3.02 10.18 6.70
N GLN A 347 1.89 9.89 6.06
CA GLN A 347 1.56 8.54 5.60
C GLN A 347 2.55 8.02 4.54
N VAL A 348 2.97 8.87 3.59
CA VAL A 348 4.00 8.51 2.60
C VAL A 348 5.34 8.24 3.29
N ILE A 349 5.77 9.08 4.24
CA ILE A 349 7.00 8.85 5.02
C ILE A 349 6.92 7.54 5.81
N ASN A 350 5.77 7.23 6.41
CA ASN A 350 5.57 5.99 7.16
C ASN A 350 5.65 4.75 6.25
N LEU A 351 5.06 4.80 5.06
CA LEU A 351 5.18 3.72 4.07
C LEU A 351 6.64 3.55 3.61
N ILE A 352 7.35 4.63 3.31
CA ILE A 352 8.78 4.59 3.01
C ILE A 352 9.57 3.94 4.16
N ARG A 353 9.24 4.29 5.41
CA ARG A 353 9.88 3.68 6.59
C ARG A 353 9.60 2.18 6.70
N SER A 354 8.38 1.75 6.42
CA SER A 354 8.03 0.32 6.37
C SER A 354 8.84 -0.43 5.31
N PHE A 355 9.11 0.20 4.16
CA PHE A 355 9.95 -0.38 3.11
C PHE A 355 11.41 -0.45 3.52
N VAL A 356 11.95 0.58 4.19
CA VAL A 356 13.30 0.55 4.75
C VAL A 356 13.47 -0.63 5.71
N LYS A 357 12.49 -0.87 6.58
CA LYS A 357 12.48 -2.04 7.48
C LYS A 357 12.42 -3.36 6.71
N TYR A 358 11.52 -3.47 5.73
CA TYR A 358 11.44 -4.65 4.88
C TYR A 358 12.76 -4.96 4.15
N TYR A 359 13.40 -3.95 3.56
CA TYR A 359 14.69 -4.14 2.88
C TYR A 359 15.84 -4.42 3.86
N LYS A 360 15.80 -3.88 5.08
CA LYS A 360 16.74 -4.26 6.14
C LYS A 360 16.60 -5.75 6.49
N ASP A 361 15.37 -6.22 6.67
CA ASP A 361 15.12 -7.62 7.04
C ASP A 361 15.46 -8.59 5.90
N LYS A 362 15.15 -8.20 4.64
CA LYS A 362 15.47 -8.98 3.43
C LYS A 362 16.95 -8.94 3.06
N TYR A 363 17.61 -7.80 3.23
CA TYR A 363 19.02 -7.57 2.90
C TYR A 363 19.77 -6.90 4.08
N PRO A 364 20.12 -7.67 5.13
CA PRO A 364 20.73 -7.13 6.34
C PRO A 364 22.09 -6.43 6.13
N SER A 365 22.81 -6.77 5.06
CA SER A 365 24.12 -6.18 4.72
C SER A 365 24.03 -4.82 4.01
N SER A 366 22.82 -4.33 3.71
CA SER A 366 22.63 -3.13 2.89
C SER A 366 22.82 -1.80 3.64
N ASP A 367 22.91 -1.85 4.97
CA ASP A 367 22.96 -0.70 5.91
C ASP A 367 21.85 0.35 5.69
N ILE A 368 20.80 0.01 4.94
CA ILE A 368 19.79 0.96 4.46
C ILE A 368 19.12 1.73 5.61
N ASP A 369 18.79 1.04 6.70
CA ASP A 369 18.17 1.62 7.89
C ASP A 369 19.07 2.67 8.55
N ILE A 370 20.37 2.37 8.66
CA ILE A 370 21.36 3.26 9.27
C ILE A 370 21.54 4.51 8.40
N THR A 371 21.78 4.33 7.10
CA THR A 371 21.96 5.44 6.15
C THR A 371 20.73 6.34 6.10
N PHE A 372 19.53 5.74 6.04
CA PHE A 372 18.28 6.47 6.01
C PHE A 372 18.06 7.31 7.29
N SER A 373 18.21 6.68 8.46
CA SER A 373 18.06 7.37 9.74
C SER A 373 19.09 8.48 9.94
N GLN A 374 20.36 8.25 9.57
CA GLN A 374 21.40 9.27 9.68
C GLN A 374 21.10 10.51 8.84
N LYS A 375 20.60 10.31 7.61
CA LYS A 375 20.32 11.40 6.66
C LYS A 375 19.10 12.24 7.06
N TYR A 376 18.03 11.60 7.52
CA TYR A 376 16.73 12.28 7.65
C TYR A 376 16.31 12.63 9.09
N LYS A 377 16.91 12.04 10.14
CA LYS A 377 16.47 12.28 11.53
C LYS A 377 16.51 13.76 11.95
N PHE A 378 17.58 14.48 11.61
CA PHE A 378 17.76 15.88 12.00
C PHE A 378 16.82 16.81 11.23
N LEU A 379 16.71 16.57 9.91
CA LEU A 379 15.80 17.30 9.03
C LEU A 379 14.34 17.12 9.48
N PHE A 380 13.95 15.89 9.84
CA PHE A 380 12.61 15.62 10.35
C PHE A 380 12.31 16.42 11.63
N SER A 381 13.20 16.39 12.62
CA SER A 381 13.06 17.22 13.83
C SER A 381 12.92 18.71 13.50
N GLN A 382 13.79 19.22 12.63
CA GLN A 382 13.81 20.63 12.27
C GLN A 382 12.51 21.08 11.57
N HIS A 383 11.92 20.22 10.74
CA HIS A 383 10.76 20.59 9.91
C HIS A 383 9.42 20.31 10.60
N PHE A 384 9.32 19.26 11.42
CA PHE A 384 8.05 18.87 12.06
C PHE A 384 7.97 19.16 13.55
N LEU A 385 9.08 19.12 14.31
CA LEU A 385 9.03 19.29 15.77
C LEU A 385 9.17 20.75 16.23
N ASN A 386 9.80 21.62 15.44
CA ASN A 386 9.99 23.02 15.82
C ASN A 386 8.68 23.79 16.07
N SER A 387 7.62 23.42 15.35
CA SER A 387 6.29 24.02 15.45
C SER A 387 5.23 23.04 15.97
N PHE A 388 5.66 21.92 16.55
CA PHE A 388 4.77 20.91 17.12
C PHE A 388 4.25 21.36 18.49
N PRO A 389 2.98 21.10 18.85
CA PRO A 389 1.96 20.36 18.09
C PRO A 389 1.13 21.25 17.14
N TYR A 390 0.52 20.62 16.13
CA TYR A 390 -0.31 21.29 15.11
C TYR A 390 -1.80 21.22 15.44
N ILE A 391 -2.54 22.30 15.13
CA ILE A 391 -3.98 22.45 15.32
C ILE A 391 -4.59 23.09 14.07
N THR A 392 -5.85 22.78 13.75
CA THR A 392 -6.59 23.42 12.66
C THR A 392 -7.67 24.37 13.16
N ASN A 393 -7.94 25.40 12.36
CA ASN A 393 -9.01 26.38 12.61
C ASN A 393 -10.42 25.87 12.24
N ILE A 394 -10.69 24.57 12.37
CA ILE A 394 -11.99 24.02 12.02
C ILE A 394 -12.98 24.34 13.15
N ARG A 395 -13.86 25.32 12.91
CA ARG A 395 -15.15 25.41 13.63
C ARG A 395 -16.04 24.32 13.06
N TYR A 396 -16.58 23.42 13.88
CA TYR A 396 -17.51 22.34 13.48
C TYR A 396 -18.48 22.83 12.38
N LYS A 397 -18.16 22.57 11.11
CA LYS A 397 -19.05 22.88 9.99
C LYS A 397 -19.99 21.70 9.83
N LYS A 398 -21.30 21.94 9.91
CA LYS A 398 -22.32 20.99 9.42
C LYS A 398 -21.93 20.60 7.99
N LEU A 399 -21.83 19.31 7.70
CA LEU A 399 -21.52 18.79 6.35
C LEU A 399 -22.40 19.52 5.32
N SER A 400 -21.77 20.25 4.39
CA SER A 400 -22.48 20.79 3.25
C SER A 400 -22.76 19.65 2.25
N LYS A 401 -23.96 19.63 1.67
CA LYS A 401 -24.42 18.59 0.73
C LYS A 401 -23.67 18.52 -0.61
N ASN A 402 -22.58 19.29 -0.79
CA ASN A 402 -21.84 19.39 -2.05
C ASN A 402 -20.41 18.83 -1.98
N ILE A 403 -20.06 18.08 -0.92
CA ILE A 403 -18.76 17.40 -0.83
C ILE A 403 -18.80 16.19 -1.77
N SER A 404 -17.85 16.11 -2.70
CA SER A 404 -17.72 14.92 -3.54
C SER A 404 -17.30 13.73 -2.66
N PRO A 405 -17.75 12.50 -2.94
CA PRO A 405 -17.45 11.33 -2.10
C PRO A 405 -15.93 11.04 -1.96
N ASP A 406 -15.09 11.64 -2.81
CA ASP A 406 -13.63 11.47 -2.81
C ASP A 406 -12.86 12.51 -1.97
N ASP A 407 -13.52 13.57 -1.48
CA ASP A 407 -12.86 14.61 -0.68
C ASP A 407 -12.78 14.16 0.79
N GLU A 408 -11.63 13.60 1.21
CA GLU A 408 -11.34 13.37 2.63
C GLU A 408 -11.33 14.69 3.41
N VAL A 409 -12.09 14.75 4.51
CA VAL A 409 -12.19 15.93 5.38
C VAL A 409 -11.53 15.67 6.72
N ILE A 410 -10.83 16.68 7.24
CA ILE A 410 -10.30 16.65 8.60
C ILE A 410 -11.40 17.03 9.57
N ASN A 411 -11.75 16.09 10.44
CA ASN A 411 -12.82 16.28 11.42
C ASN A 411 -12.29 16.59 12.83
N ASP A 412 -11.00 16.38 13.09
CA ASP A 412 -10.38 16.67 14.38
C ASP A 412 -9.65 18.02 14.36
N PRO A 413 -10.14 19.04 15.08
CA PRO A 413 -9.47 20.33 15.14
C PRO A 413 -8.08 20.25 15.78
N LYS A 414 -7.82 19.27 16.67
CA LYS A 414 -6.54 19.12 17.38
C LYS A 414 -5.52 18.26 16.64
N LEU A 415 -5.88 17.70 15.47
CA LEU A 415 -5.01 16.85 14.65
C LEU A 415 -4.28 15.76 15.47
N ILE A 416 -4.98 15.12 16.40
CA ILE A 416 -4.36 14.19 17.36
C ILE A 416 -3.73 13.02 16.61
N THR A 417 -4.41 12.51 15.57
CA THR A 417 -3.91 11.43 14.72
C THR A 417 -2.60 11.79 14.02
N GLU A 418 -2.52 12.97 13.41
CA GLU A 418 -1.34 13.44 12.68
C GLU A 418 -0.19 13.75 13.65
N ASN A 419 -0.50 14.38 14.78
CA ASN A 419 0.50 14.66 15.81
C ASN A 419 1.07 13.37 16.42
N LEU A 420 0.25 12.34 16.64
CA LEU A 420 0.72 11.03 17.08
C LEU A 420 1.56 10.34 16.00
N GLU A 421 1.23 10.49 14.72
CA GLU A 421 2.03 9.95 13.62
C GLU A 421 3.41 10.64 13.55
N ILE A 422 3.49 11.96 13.80
CA ILE A 422 4.78 12.67 13.94
C ILE A 422 5.60 12.06 15.09
N CYS A 423 4.96 11.81 16.25
CA CYS A 423 5.61 11.15 17.38
C CYS A 423 6.14 9.76 16.99
N HIS A 424 5.31 8.95 16.33
CA HIS A 424 5.66 7.61 15.87
C HIS A 424 6.87 7.63 14.91
N LEU A 425 6.83 8.47 13.88
CA LEU A 425 7.92 8.62 12.91
C LEU A 425 9.20 9.13 13.55
N PHE A 426 9.11 10.09 14.49
CA PHE A 426 10.27 10.56 15.23
C PHE A 426 10.95 9.43 16.01
N ILE A 427 10.17 8.58 16.68
CA ILE A 427 10.68 7.41 17.40
C ILE A 427 11.34 6.43 16.41
N MET A 428 10.67 6.13 15.29
CA MET A 428 11.16 5.19 14.28
C MET A 428 12.47 5.64 13.62
N LEU A 429 12.64 6.94 13.37
CA LEU A 429 13.85 7.50 12.76
C LEU A 429 15.03 7.53 13.74
N ASN A 430 14.78 7.66 15.04
CA ASN A 430 15.80 7.78 16.07
C ASN A 430 16.03 6.47 16.82
N THR A 431 16.42 5.40 16.13
CA THR A 431 16.73 4.10 16.76
C THR A 431 17.90 4.18 17.74
N ASN A 432 18.89 5.05 17.49
CA ASN A 432 20.02 5.32 18.38
C ASN A 432 19.97 6.77 18.89
N LEU A 433 19.57 6.95 20.15
CA LEU A 433 19.41 8.26 20.78
C LEU A 433 20.76 8.93 21.08
N ASN A 434 20.86 10.23 20.78
CA ASN A 434 21.90 11.10 21.32
C ASN A 434 21.29 12.12 22.27
N LEU A 435 21.26 11.76 23.56
CA LEU A 435 20.62 12.54 24.62
C LEU A 435 21.17 13.97 24.76
N LYS A 436 22.43 14.24 24.36
CA LYS A 436 23.01 15.59 24.48
C LYS A 436 22.37 16.59 23.51
N ASN A 437 22.02 16.14 22.31
CA ASN A 437 21.57 17.04 21.23
C ASN A 437 20.04 17.03 21.04
N GLN A 438 19.33 15.99 21.51
CA GLN A 438 17.92 15.77 21.20
C GLN A 438 16.99 15.81 22.43
N ASN A 439 17.49 16.19 23.61
CA ASN A 439 16.73 16.11 24.87
C ASN A 439 15.41 16.90 24.84
N ARG A 440 15.42 18.08 24.21
CA ARG A 440 14.22 18.92 24.04
C ARG A 440 13.16 18.19 23.22
N ASP A 441 13.53 17.70 22.03
CA ASP A 441 12.61 17.03 21.10
C ASP A 441 12.02 15.75 21.71
N ILE A 442 12.87 14.94 22.36
CA ILE A 442 12.46 13.73 23.09
C ILE A 442 11.44 14.09 24.17
N SER A 443 11.71 15.14 24.96
CA SER A 443 10.81 15.57 26.03
C SER A 443 9.46 16.06 25.50
N VAL A 444 9.44 16.79 24.38
CA VAL A 444 8.20 17.28 23.77
C VAL A 444 7.35 16.11 23.26
N VAL A 445 7.95 15.16 22.56
CA VAL A 445 7.26 13.98 22.02
C VAL A 445 6.69 13.11 23.14
N LEU A 446 7.50 12.76 24.16
CA LEU A 446 7.04 11.91 25.26
C LEU A 446 5.94 12.59 26.08
N LYS A 447 6.09 13.89 26.42
CA LYS A 447 5.04 14.65 27.14
C LYS A 447 3.73 14.70 26.36
N TYR A 448 3.79 14.81 25.03
CA TYR A 448 2.59 14.81 24.20
C TYR A 448 1.89 13.46 24.22
N ILE A 449 2.63 12.35 24.03
CA ILE A 449 2.07 11.00 24.11
C ILE A 449 1.44 10.76 25.49
N GLU A 450 2.12 11.15 26.56
CA GLU A 450 1.59 11.06 27.93
C GLU A 450 0.31 11.88 28.12
N LYS A 451 0.27 13.11 27.58
CA LYS A 451 -0.91 13.99 27.65
C LYS A 451 -2.12 13.37 26.94
N ILE A 452 -1.93 12.85 25.74
CA ILE A 452 -3.02 12.24 24.96
C ILE A 452 -3.49 10.93 25.60
N PHE A 453 -2.57 10.08 26.04
CA PHE A 453 -2.91 8.83 26.71
C PHE A 453 -3.69 9.06 28.02
N ASN A 454 -3.39 10.15 28.74
CA ASN A 454 -4.16 10.54 29.93
C ASN A 454 -5.59 11.02 29.60
N GLN A 455 -5.79 11.65 28.45
CA GLN A 455 -7.08 12.26 28.09
C GLN A 455 -8.16 11.22 27.69
N ASN A 456 -7.82 9.96 27.39
CA ASN A 456 -8.77 8.87 27.02
C ASN A 456 -9.86 9.30 26.03
N ILE A 457 -9.45 9.88 24.90
CA ILE A 457 -10.40 10.57 24.02
C ILE A 457 -11.22 9.58 23.17
N ASP A 458 -10.56 8.56 22.60
CA ASP A 458 -11.19 7.56 21.73
C ASP A 458 -10.42 6.22 21.79
N SER A 459 -11.14 5.11 21.66
CA SER A 459 -10.62 3.76 21.45
C SER A 459 -9.61 3.68 20.30
N LYS A 460 -9.86 4.36 19.17
CA LYS A 460 -8.94 4.38 18.02
C LYS A 460 -7.63 5.07 18.37
N ILE A 461 -7.70 6.22 19.03
CA ILE A 461 -6.52 6.99 19.47
C ILE A 461 -5.71 6.18 20.48
N ASN A 462 -6.37 5.50 21.42
CA ASN A 462 -5.69 4.62 22.38
C ASN A 462 -4.95 3.48 21.68
N ASN A 463 -5.54 2.87 20.65
CA ASN A 463 -4.85 1.84 19.87
C ASN A 463 -3.61 2.39 19.14
N ILE A 464 -3.67 3.61 18.59
CA ILE A 464 -2.49 4.27 17.99
C ILE A 464 -1.40 4.45 19.04
N VAL A 465 -1.73 4.97 20.22
CA VAL A 465 -0.76 5.14 21.31
C VAL A 465 -0.17 3.79 21.73
N ILE A 466 -0.98 2.75 21.88
CA ILE A 466 -0.51 1.41 22.25
C ILE A 466 0.42 0.82 21.17
N ASN A 467 0.14 1.04 19.89
CA ASN A 467 1.04 0.65 18.80
C ASN A 467 2.38 1.38 18.87
N ILE A 468 2.37 2.69 19.16
CA ILE A 468 3.60 3.46 19.41
C ILE A 468 4.38 2.85 20.58
N MET A 469 3.70 2.45 21.66
CA MET A 469 4.34 1.77 22.80
C MET A 469 4.93 0.42 22.42
N HIS A 470 4.22 -0.41 21.66
CA HIS A 470 4.75 -1.66 21.13
C HIS A 470 6.02 -1.45 20.30
N SER A 471 6.08 -0.34 19.55
CA SER A 471 7.26 -0.02 18.76
C SER A 471 8.42 0.52 19.59
N LEU A 472 8.14 1.30 20.65
CA LEU A 472 9.14 1.77 21.61
C LEU A 472 9.79 0.62 22.38
N PHE A 473 8.97 -0.29 22.89
CA PHE A 473 9.38 -1.46 23.68
C PHE A 473 9.56 -2.72 22.81
N SER A 474 9.99 -2.55 21.56
CA SER A 474 10.28 -3.67 20.66
C SER A 474 11.36 -4.61 21.26
N ALA A 475 11.44 -5.84 20.75
CA ALA A 475 12.32 -6.88 21.29
C ALA A 475 13.83 -6.57 21.18
N GLU A 476 14.20 -5.53 20.42
CA GLU A 476 15.56 -5.05 20.28
C GLU A 476 15.85 -3.93 21.28
N ILE A 477 17.05 -3.92 21.88
CA ILE A 477 17.49 -2.76 22.68
C ILE A 477 17.73 -1.60 21.71
N THR A 478 16.77 -0.70 21.64
CA THR A 478 16.94 0.58 20.96
C THR A 478 17.61 1.58 21.90
N GLY A 479 18.12 2.68 21.37
CA GLY A 479 18.62 3.80 22.18
C GLY A 479 17.59 4.33 23.19
N TRP A 480 16.30 4.13 22.93
CA TRP A 480 15.19 4.49 23.84
C TRP A 480 15.13 3.61 25.08
N THR A 481 15.42 2.32 24.95
CA THR A 481 15.36 1.34 26.04
C THR A 481 16.72 1.06 26.65
N LYS A 482 17.81 1.70 26.20
CA LYS A 482 19.14 1.58 26.85
C LYS A 482 19.20 2.25 28.21
N THR A 483 18.46 3.35 28.38
CA THR A 483 18.51 4.18 29.58
C THR A 483 17.12 4.28 30.18
N THR A 484 16.92 3.68 31.37
CA THR A 484 15.63 3.67 32.07
C THR A 484 15.01 5.07 32.22
N SER A 485 15.84 6.09 32.47
CA SER A 485 15.38 7.45 32.77
C SER A 485 14.55 8.11 31.66
N VAL A 486 14.71 7.71 30.39
CA VAL A 486 14.00 8.33 29.28
C VAL A 486 12.53 7.89 29.24
N LEU A 487 12.27 6.60 29.48
CA LEU A 487 10.92 6.01 29.36
C LEU A 487 10.27 5.70 30.71
N ASP A 488 10.95 5.88 31.85
CA ASP A 488 10.42 5.49 33.18
C ASP A 488 9.06 6.13 33.48
N ASN A 489 8.90 7.43 33.25
CA ASN A 489 7.63 8.12 33.49
C ASN A 489 6.49 7.55 32.66
N LEU A 490 6.76 7.30 31.37
CA LEU A 490 5.79 6.75 30.45
C LEU A 490 5.43 5.30 30.83
N PHE A 491 6.43 4.49 31.19
CA PHE A 491 6.25 3.12 31.64
C PHE A 491 5.40 3.03 32.92
N ARG A 492 5.71 3.85 33.93
CA ARG A 492 4.91 3.95 35.16
C ARG A 492 3.47 4.35 34.87
N LYS A 493 3.26 5.29 33.94
CA LYS A 493 1.93 5.72 33.51
C LYS A 493 1.14 4.61 32.80
N ILE A 494 1.78 3.79 31.97
CA ILE A 494 1.13 2.62 31.34
C ILE A 494 0.56 1.68 32.40
N ILE A 495 1.35 1.38 33.43
CA ILE A 495 0.94 0.50 34.52
C ILE A 495 -0.15 1.15 35.37
N TRP A 496 -0.02 2.44 35.68
CA TRP A 496 -1.04 3.19 36.41
C TRP A 496 -2.39 3.21 35.67
N ILE A 497 -2.38 3.39 34.35
CA ILE A 497 -3.58 3.38 33.50
C ILE A 497 -4.20 1.99 33.43
N TYR A 498 -3.38 0.93 33.40
CA TYR A 498 -3.86 -0.45 33.46
C TYR A 498 -4.69 -0.73 34.73
N PHE A 499 -4.29 -0.14 35.87
CA PHE A 499 -4.95 -0.34 37.15
C PHE A 499 -6.15 0.59 37.41
N ASN A 500 -6.07 1.87 37.02
CA ASN A 500 -6.97 2.88 37.56
C ASN A 500 -8.13 3.32 36.64
N LYS A 501 -8.25 2.79 35.44
CA LYS A 501 -9.19 3.35 34.44
C LYS A 501 -10.14 2.31 33.84
N SER A 502 -11.40 2.72 33.63
CA SER A 502 -12.43 1.99 32.85
C SER A 502 -12.10 2.05 31.35
N MET A 503 -10.97 1.45 30.95
CA MET A 503 -10.64 1.21 29.55
C MET A 503 -11.53 0.11 28.97
N SER A 504 -11.66 0.06 27.64
CA SER A 504 -12.25 -1.10 26.97
C SER A 504 -11.45 -2.36 27.27
N ASP A 505 -12.11 -3.52 27.37
CA ASP A 505 -11.44 -4.80 27.63
C ASP A 505 -10.37 -5.12 26.57
N ILE A 506 -10.59 -4.70 25.32
CA ILE A 506 -9.63 -4.86 24.21
C ILE A 506 -8.35 -4.06 24.48
N SER A 507 -8.46 -2.76 24.76
CA SER A 507 -7.29 -1.92 25.04
C SER A 507 -6.53 -2.39 26.29
N LYS A 508 -7.24 -2.91 27.29
CA LYS A 508 -6.63 -3.50 28.49
C LYS A 508 -5.85 -4.78 28.17
N GLN A 509 -6.36 -5.63 27.27
CA GLN A 509 -5.64 -6.81 26.78
C GLN A 509 -4.39 -6.47 25.96
N GLU A 510 -4.44 -5.43 25.13
CA GLU A 510 -3.26 -4.98 24.37
C GLU A 510 -2.16 -4.43 25.30
N ILE A 511 -2.53 -3.62 26.30
CA ILE A 511 -1.59 -3.15 27.34
C ILE A 511 -1.02 -4.34 28.13
N PHE A 512 -1.86 -5.32 28.50
CA PHE A 512 -1.40 -6.54 29.16
C PHE A 512 -0.38 -7.28 28.30
N THR A 513 -0.65 -7.42 27.00
CA THR A 513 0.26 -8.06 26.03
C THR A 513 1.58 -7.31 25.94
N LEU A 514 1.55 -5.98 25.94
CA LEU A 514 2.75 -5.14 25.99
C LEU A 514 3.57 -5.38 27.26
N LEU A 515 2.95 -5.30 28.44
CA LEU A 515 3.62 -5.49 29.72
C LEU A 515 4.25 -6.89 29.82
N CYS A 516 3.57 -7.90 29.28
CA CYS A 516 4.10 -9.25 29.20
C CYS A 516 5.27 -9.39 28.23
N LYS A 517 5.24 -8.73 27.07
CA LYS A 517 6.40 -8.66 26.15
C LYS A 517 7.61 -8.04 26.85
N ILE A 518 7.41 -6.96 27.62
CA ILE A 518 8.47 -6.31 28.41
C ILE A 518 8.99 -7.25 29.50
N ALA A 519 8.10 -7.95 30.21
CA ALA A 519 8.47 -8.89 31.27
C ALA A 519 9.28 -10.10 30.75
N LEU A 520 8.98 -10.57 29.54
CA LEU A 520 9.64 -11.72 28.91
C LEU A 520 10.95 -11.36 28.20
N THR A 521 11.23 -10.08 28.00
CA THR A 521 12.44 -9.63 27.30
C THR A 521 13.55 -9.38 28.32
N GLU A 522 14.52 -10.30 28.42
CA GLU A 522 15.64 -10.19 29.38
C GLU A 522 16.43 -8.88 29.27
N LYS A 523 16.52 -8.37 28.04
CA LYS A 523 17.18 -7.11 27.69
C LYS A 523 16.52 -5.86 28.30
N LEU A 524 15.27 -5.97 28.78
CA LEU A 524 14.49 -4.89 29.41
C LEU A 524 14.38 -5.03 30.94
N SER A 525 15.23 -5.85 31.56
CA SER A 525 15.21 -6.15 32.99
C SER A 525 15.32 -4.92 33.91
N HIS A 526 15.93 -3.83 33.43
CA HIS A 526 16.04 -2.57 34.17
C HIS A 526 14.69 -1.86 34.40
N PHE A 527 13.64 -2.19 33.65
CA PHE A 527 12.27 -1.74 33.94
C PHE A 527 11.59 -2.61 35.00
N HIS A 528 12.10 -3.80 35.29
CA HIS A 528 11.47 -4.75 36.22
C HIS A 528 11.65 -4.33 37.69
N SER A 529 12.59 -3.44 37.98
CA SER A 529 12.84 -2.91 39.34
C SER A 529 11.88 -1.80 39.77
N CYS A 530 10.99 -1.34 38.89
CA CYS A 530 10.06 -0.26 39.22
C CYS A 530 8.90 -0.79 40.09
N GLU A 531 8.63 -0.12 41.21
CA GLU A 531 7.55 -0.47 42.17
C GLU A 531 6.19 -0.73 41.49
N PRO A 532 5.70 0.09 40.53
CA PRO A 532 4.44 -0.20 39.84
C PRO A 532 4.47 -1.53 39.08
N PHE A 533 5.61 -1.91 38.51
CA PHE A 533 5.75 -3.16 37.79
C PHE A 533 5.71 -4.37 38.73
N GLU A 534 6.31 -4.26 39.91
CA GLU A 534 6.20 -5.27 40.96
C GLU A 534 4.74 -5.43 41.43
N MET A 535 4.00 -4.33 41.59
CA MET A 535 2.57 -4.37 41.87
C MET A 535 1.78 -5.05 40.75
N TRP A 536 2.09 -4.74 39.48
CA TRP A 536 1.52 -5.42 38.32
C TRP A 536 1.77 -6.92 38.33
N LEU A 537 3.00 -7.35 38.61
CA LEU A 537 3.33 -8.77 38.73
C LEU A 537 2.54 -9.45 39.85
N LYS A 538 2.40 -8.85 41.04
CA LYS A 538 1.61 -9.41 42.16
C LYS A 538 0.12 -9.60 41.84
N ASN A 539 -0.41 -8.81 40.90
CA ASN A 539 -1.81 -8.88 40.46
C ASN A 539 -2.01 -9.79 39.24
N LEU A 540 -0.94 -10.31 38.63
CA LEU A 540 -1.02 -11.24 37.49
C LEU A 540 -1.83 -12.51 37.80
N PRO A 541 -1.74 -13.15 38.98
CA PRO A 541 -2.55 -14.32 39.30
C PRO A 541 -4.05 -14.02 39.43
N ASP A 542 -4.44 -12.77 39.70
CA ASP A 542 -5.87 -12.42 39.77
C ASP A 542 -6.57 -12.59 38.43
N ILE A 543 -5.82 -12.54 37.33
CA ILE A 543 -6.33 -12.83 36.00
C ILE A 543 -6.83 -14.28 35.91
N LEU A 544 -6.16 -15.22 36.61
CA LEU A 544 -6.59 -16.62 36.70
C LEU A 544 -7.79 -16.84 37.64
N LEU A 545 -8.16 -15.83 38.44
CA LEU A 545 -9.36 -15.83 39.27
C LEU A 545 -10.59 -15.30 38.52
N GLY A 546 -10.43 -14.82 37.29
CA GLY A 546 -11.53 -14.39 36.43
C GLY A 546 -12.39 -15.55 35.92
N GLN A 547 -13.59 -15.24 35.44
CA GLN A 547 -14.50 -16.24 34.86
C GLN A 547 -14.09 -16.68 33.44
N GLN A 548 -13.41 -15.79 32.69
CA GLN A 548 -13.06 -16.01 31.30
C GLN A 548 -11.62 -15.56 30.99
N LEU A 549 -10.91 -16.32 30.14
CA LEU A 549 -9.55 -16.02 29.68
C LEU A 549 -9.42 -16.02 28.16
N ASN A 550 -8.54 -15.19 27.61
CA ASN A 550 -8.17 -15.24 26.19
C ASN A 550 -7.00 -16.22 25.97
N VAL A 551 -6.97 -16.92 24.83
CA VAL A 551 -5.87 -17.83 24.41
C VAL A 551 -4.50 -17.13 24.46
N GLN A 552 -4.42 -15.86 24.08
CA GLN A 552 -3.17 -15.08 24.15
C GLN A 552 -2.68 -14.94 25.59
N THR A 553 -3.57 -14.64 26.53
CA THR A 553 -3.27 -14.56 27.97
C THR A 553 -2.74 -15.89 28.49
N VAL A 554 -3.35 -17.02 28.10
CA VAL A 554 -2.89 -18.36 28.50
C VAL A 554 -1.49 -18.66 27.96
N ASN A 555 -1.22 -18.37 26.68
CA ASN A 555 0.11 -18.55 26.09
C ASN A 555 1.18 -17.71 26.81
N ILE A 556 0.82 -16.48 27.18
CA ILE A 556 1.70 -15.57 27.90
C ILE A 556 2.01 -16.07 29.31
N ILE A 557 0.99 -16.47 30.08
CA ILE A 557 1.16 -16.97 31.45
C ILE A 557 1.99 -18.25 31.43
N HIS A 558 1.71 -19.16 30.49
CA HIS A 558 2.52 -20.36 30.29
C HIS A 558 3.99 -20.00 30.02
N LYS A 559 4.25 -19.06 29.09
CA LYS A 559 5.61 -18.62 28.78
C LYS A 559 6.31 -18.01 30.01
N PHE A 560 5.59 -17.21 30.80
CA PHE A 560 6.11 -16.63 32.03
C PHE A 560 6.45 -17.67 33.10
N ALA A 561 5.63 -18.73 33.22
CA ALA A 561 5.87 -19.87 34.11
C ALA A 561 7.14 -20.65 33.76
N VAL A 562 7.40 -20.80 32.46
CA VAL A 562 8.56 -21.50 31.90
C VAL A 562 9.84 -20.65 32.04
N THR A 563 9.79 -19.37 31.66
CA THR A 563 11.00 -18.54 31.54
C THR A 563 11.42 -17.83 32.83
N ASN A 564 10.47 -17.36 33.65
CA ASN A 564 10.76 -16.59 34.86
C ASN A 564 10.24 -17.28 36.13
N ASN A 565 10.58 -18.57 36.25
CA ASN A 565 9.98 -19.48 37.21
C ASN A 565 10.10 -19.03 38.70
N LYS A 566 11.21 -18.38 39.10
CA LYS A 566 11.38 -17.90 40.49
C LYS A 566 10.36 -16.81 40.85
N LEU A 567 10.23 -15.78 40.00
CA LEU A 567 9.27 -14.68 40.16
C LEU A 567 7.82 -15.17 40.03
N PHE A 568 7.58 -16.07 39.09
CA PHE A 568 6.26 -16.69 38.93
C PHE A 568 5.80 -17.41 40.21
N ASN A 569 6.68 -18.16 40.84
CA ASN A 569 6.38 -18.89 42.06
C ASN A 569 6.15 -17.98 43.28
N SER A 570 6.91 -16.89 43.43
CA SER A 570 6.66 -15.93 44.53
C SER A 570 5.30 -15.25 44.42
N VAL A 571 4.84 -15.04 43.19
CA VAL A 571 3.58 -14.38 42.86
C VAL A 571 2.37 -15.33 42.96
N ILE A 572 2.48 -16.58 42.49
CA ILE A 572 1.37 -17.56 42.53
C ILE A 572 1.13 -18.14 43.92
N LYS A 573 2.19 -18.43 44.69
CA LYS A 573 2.09 -19.09 46.00
C LYS A 573 0.97 -18.56 46.91
N PRO A 574 0.80 -17.23 47.12
CA PRO A 574 -0.25 -16.71 48.02
C PRO A 574 -1.68 -16.88 47.49
N LYS A 575 -1.87 -17.12 46.19
CA LYS A 575 -3.21 -17.22 45.55
C LYS A 575 -3.51 -18.62 45.00
N LEU A 576 -2.60 -19.57 45.16
CA LEU A 576 -2.66 -20.91 44.57
C LEU A 576 -3.96 -21.66 44.89
N LEU A 577 -4.36 -21.66 46.17
CA LEU A 577 -5.59 -22.30 46.63
C LEU A 577 -6.85 -21.75 45.93
N ASN A 578 -6.92 -20.43 45.76
CA ASN A 578 -8.05 -19.79 45.08
C ASN A 578 -8.04 -20.04 43.57
N ILE A 579 -6.85 -20.15 42.96
CA ILE A 579 -6.71 -20.50 41.55
C ILE A 579 -7.21 -21.94 41.30
N ILE A 580 -6.83 -22.89 42.15
CA ILE A 580 -7.29 -24.30 42.05
C ILE A 580 -8.82 -24.39 42.22
N LYS A 581 -9.43 -23.59 43.11
CA LYS A 581 -10.90 -23.50 43.21
C LYS A 581 -11.57 -22.99 41.94
N ASN A 582 -10.93 -22.08 41.21
CA ASN A 582 -11.52 -21.41 40.05
C ASN A 582 -11.25 -22.12 38.72
N LEU A 583 -10.13 -22.84 38.58
CA LEU A 583 -9.70 -23.48 37.33
C LEU A 583 -10.76 -24.38 36.67
N PRO A 584 -11.56 -25.19 37.40
CA PRO A 584 -12.62 -25.98 36.76
C PRO A 584 -13.76 -25.15 36.17
N LYS A 585 -13.98 -23.94 36.68
CA LYS A 585 -15.06 -23.02 36.27
C LYS A 585 -14.64 -22.07 35.15
N LEU A 586 -13.36 -22.07 34.80
CA LEU A 586 -12.76 -21.07 33.93
C LEU A 586 -12.97 -21.44 32.46
N VAL A 587 -13.48 -20.49 31.66
CA VAL A 587 -13.72 -20.67 30.23
C VAL A 587 -12.70 -19.91 29.39
N ILE A 588 -11.99 -20.59 28.50
CA ILE A 588 -11.07 -19.95 27.54
C ILE A 588 -11.86 -19.51 26.29
N ILE A 589 -12.01 -18.20 26.11
CA ILE A 589 -12.63 -17.55 24.94
C ILE A 589 -11.72 -17.74 23.71
N ASN A 590 -12.32 -17.94 22.52
CA ASN A 590 -11.64 -18.12 21.23
C ASN A 590 -10.75 -19.37 21.11
N ALA A 591 -10.94 -20.38 21.97
CA ALA A 591 -10.15 -21.61 21.91
C ALA A 591 -10.52 -22.53 20.73
N GLY A 592 -11.72 -22.41 20.15
CA GLY A 592 -12.26 -23.41 19.21
C GLY A 592 -12.24 -24.84 19.81
N ASN A 593 -12.19 -25.87 18.97
CA ASN A 593 -11.98 -27.28 19.41
C ASN A 593 -10.54 -27.58 19.88
N ASN A 594 -9.72 -26.56 20.13
CA ASN A 594 -8.28 -26.71 20.34
C ASN A 594 -7.97 -26.97 21.83
N THR A 595 -8.02 -28.24 22.24
CA THR A 595 -7.67 -28.74 23.59
C THR A 595 -6.29 -28.28 24.07
N GLY A 596 -5.38 -27.96 23.14
CA GLY A 596 -4.03 -27.46 23.43
C GLY A 596 -3.97 -26.17 24.27
N SER A 597 -4.98 -25.30 24.20
CA SER A 597 -5.01 -24.08 25.03
C SER A 597 -5.23 -24.40 26.51
N TYR A 598 -6.15 -25.34 26.80
CA TYR A 598 -6.37 -25.82 28.17
C TYR A 598 -5.15 -26.61 28.68
N HIS A 599 -4.51 -27.42 27.85
CA HIS A 599 -3.28 -28.12 28.23
C HIS A 599 -2.15 -27.16 28.60
N LYS A 600 -1.99 -26.04 27.88
CA LYS A 600 -1.03 -24.99 28.24
C LYS A 600 -1.35 -24.33 29.57
N LEU A 601 -2.63 -24.06 29.84
CA LEU A 601 -3.05 -23.54 31.14
C LEU A 601 -2.71 -24.53 32.27
N LEU A 602 -3.08 -25.80 32.10
CA LEU A 602 -2.89 -26.84 33.12
C LEU A 602 -1.40 -27.20 33.32
N SER A 603 -0.57 -27.04 32.29
CA SER A 603 0.89 -27.24 32.42
C SER A 603 1.55 -26.27 33.40
N ILE A 604 0.88 -25.19 33.80
CA ILE A 604 1.36 -24.30 34.87
C ILE A 604 1.70 -25.08 36.14
N PHE A 605 0.92 -26.12 36.48
CA PHE A 605 1.15 -26.95 37.68
C PHE A 605 2.51 -27.64 37.68
N TYR A 606 3.06 -27.96 36.50
CA TYR A 606 4.43 -28.48 36.38
C TYR A 606 5.47 -27.51 36.96
N TRP A 607 5.27 -26.21 36.74
CA TRP A 607 6.27 -25.17 37.02
C TRP A 607 6.19 -24.60 38.45
N ILE A 608 5.22 -25.01 39.30
CA ILE A 608 5.00 -24.47 40.65
C ILE A 608 5.90 -25.15 41.70
N LYS A 609 7.09 -24.64 42.01
CA LYS A 609 8.11 -25.32 42.83
C LYS A 609 7.65 -25.85 44.20
N VAL A 610 6.79 -25.13 44.92
CA VAL A 610 6.37 -25.51 46.28
C VAL A 610 4.84 -25.50 46.37
N TRP A 611 4.28 -26.63 46.80
CA TRP A 611 2.85 -26.79 47.08
C TRP A 611 2.62 -26.73 48.59
N ASP A 612 1.61 -25.99 49.01
CA ASP A 612 1.01 -26.09 50.34
C ASP A 612 0.08 -27.30 50.41
N THR A 613 -0.03 -27.90 51.60
CA THR A 613 -0.82 -29.10 51.85
C THR A 613 -2.31 -28.89 51.53
N GLU A 614 -2.85 -27.71 51.81
CA GLU A 614 -4.26 -27.38 51.54
C GLU A 614 -4.55 -27.36 50.04
N SER A 615 -3.70 -26.71 49.23
CA SER A 615 -3.84 -26.68 47.77
C SER A 615 -3.69 -28.06 47.13
N LEU A 616 -2.79 -28.91 47.66
CA LEU A 616 -2.58 -30.26 47.14
C LEU A 616 -3.77 -31.16 47.45
N ASN A 617 -4.26 -31.16 48.69
CA ASN A 617 -5.44 -31.93 49.11
C ASN A 617 -6.70 -31.51 48.33
N LEU A 618 -6.85 -30.21 48.04
CA LEU A 618 -7.96 -29.71 47.23
C LEU A 618 -7.87 -30.16 45.76
N LEU A 619 -6.67 -30.15 45.19
CA LEU A 619 -6.48 -30.63 43.81
C LEU A 619 -6.76 -32.13 43.72
N GLU A 620 -6.31 -32.90 44.72
CA GLU A 620 -6.58 -34.33 44.81
C GLU A 620 -8.07 -34.62 44.92
N SER A 621 -8.80 -33.93 45.80
CA SER A 621 -10.26 -34.11 45.91
C SER A 621 -10.99 -33.74 44.60
N GLN A 622 -10.62 -32.64 43.94
CA GLN A 622 -11.19 -32.26 42.65
C GLN A 622 -10.93 -33.27 41.52
N LEU A 623 -9.77 -33.93 41.54
CA LEU A 623 -9.45 -34.98 40.56
C LEU A 623 -10.26 -36.26 40.85
N MET A 624 -10.42 -36.64 42.12
CA MET A 624 -11.20 -37.81 42.53
C MET A 624 -12.71 -37.62 42.31
N ASP A 625 -13.20 -36.39 42.50
CA ASP A 625 -14.61 -36.01 42.28
C ASP A 625 -14.96 -35.75 40.81
N ASN A 626 -14.02 -36.00 39.87
CA ASN A 626 -14.17 -35.79 38.42
C ASN A 626 -14.67 -34.37 38.04
N VAL A 627 -14.18 -33.34 38.73
CA VAL A 627 -14.60 -31.95 38.49
C VAL A 627 -14.08 -31.40 37.15
N TYR A 628 -13.01 -32.01 36.61
CA TYR A 628 -12.43 -31.66 35.31
C TYR A 628 -12.95 -32.56 34.18
N GLN A 629 -12.91 -32.07 32.94
CA GLN A 629 -13.13 -32.92 31.77
C GLN A 629 -12.14 -34.10 31.75
N PRO A 630 -12.52 -35.31 31.29
CA PRO A 630 -11.71 -36.52 31.42
C PRO A 630 -10.28 -36.37 30.86
N ASP A 631 -10.15 -35.73 29.69
CA ASP A 631 -8.85 -35.49 29.05
C ASP A 631 -7.97 -34.51 29.86
N HIS A 632 -8.58 -33.50 30.49
CA HIS A 632 -7.87 -32.52 31.30
C HIS A 632 -7.41 -33.12 32.64
N GLY A 633 -8.25 -33.92 33.29
CA GLY A 633 -7.89 -34.62 34.54
C GLY A 633 -6.70 -35.55 34.33
N LYS A 634 -6.73 -36.34 33.25
CA LYS A 634 -5.61 -37.20 32.84
C LYS A 634 -4.33 -36.39 32.58
N TYR A 635 -4.44 -35.27 31.86
CA TYR A 635 -3.29 -34.42 31.58
C TYR A 635 -2.66 -33.81 32.84
N ILE A 636 -3.46 -33.37 33.82
CA ILE A 636 -2.97 -32.86 35.11
C ILE A 636 -2.20 -33.97 35.85
N PHE A 637 -2.77 -35.17 35.92
CA PHE A 637 -2.15 -36.32 36.57
C PHE A 637 -0.80 -36.68 35.94
N ASP A 638 -0.76 -36.80 34.61
CA ASP A 638 0.47 -37.08 33.85
C ASP A 638 1.52 -35.98 34.07
N THR A 639 1.09 -34.71 34.11
CA THR A 639 1.97 -33.55 34.33
C THR A 639 2.61 -33.57 35.73
N LEU A 640 1.84 -33.87 36.77
CA LEU A 640 2.34 -33.96 38.15
C LEU A 640 3.26 -35.18 38.33
N ARG A 641 2.92 -36.31 37.71
CA ARG A 641 3.74 -37.53 37.73
C ARG A 641 5.09 -37.34 37.04
N LEU A 642 5.13 -36.66 35.89
CA LEU A 642 6.38 -36.33 35.21
C LEU A 642 7.29 -35.47 36.09
N ARG A 643 6.69 -34.58 36.88
CA ARG A 643 7.42 -33.70 37.79
C ARG A 643 7.96 -34.41 39.03
N SER A 644 7.21 -35.34 39.61
CA SER A 644 7.66 -36.13 40.77
C SER A 644 8.69 -37.21 40.39
N GLY A 645 9.11 -37.29 39.12
CA GLY A 645 10.11 -38.25 38.67
C GLY A 645 9.53 -39.66 38.45
N GLY A 646 8.23 -39.77 38.18
CA GLY A 646 7.57 -41.05 37.91
C GLY A 646 7.12 -41.81 39.16
N ILE A 647 7.31 -41.24 40.35
CA ILE A 647 6.85 -41.80 41.62
C ILE A 647 5.74 -40.88 42.15
N LEU A 648 4.51 -41.25 41.88
CA LEU A 648 3.31 -40.89 42.62
C LEU A 648 2.54 -42.19 42.83
#